data_AF-A0A7C2QH54-F1
#
_entry.id   AF-A0A7C2QH54-F1
#
_cell.length_a   1.000
_cell.length_b   1.000
_cell.length_c   1.000
_cell.angle_alpha   90.00
_cell.angle_beta   90.00
_cell.angle_gamma   90.00
#
_symmetry.space_group_name_H-M   'P 1'
#
loop_
_entity.id
_entity.type
_entity.pdbx_description
1 polymer ?
#
loop_
_entity_poly.entity_id
_entity_poly.type
_entity_poly.pdbx_seq_one_letter_code
_entity_poly.pdbx_strand_id
1 'polypeptide(L)'
;MKARRTLLALCTLLTIVAAVPSVAGDDSAPLMDPTRPVTRITRTSFTLQYFTQQPCETRVQVREGDIPMIAWRPEGKKTDFWSQPNVRVVRVAGSRQWHTVTVDGLKPGKRYFYRIYDPGAVPTPEEKRWGAEPPWRREYAVSTQAPKGYKTVIHVPVKVLIMPNVINVASAHDATGVIAPRPQKLTSEQIDLIRKEYEVASRFFWVNSGMRFWVDFQIFIDDRWQRWGPEPDNADPFYKGWPVCRSYPGEDFRGPGGGDFTIVDTKDITRANKEPVYEERPYPGQIEQAFPRRWNPRTSKWEFYNSGGGTYGVDELPNGIPARSQYLGGGDTAWLATHEFHHQMESFGAFSLAHREDDRIVFNHPDPRHRRTNPDGSVSEVTWNTAGRHGEHWQCMAYWDRTLTDAQWLRMYIGYTVTVRDADEDGVPDDDPRLPLDEKRFGSNPRKRSTDGRITDLQKVMLSTWAHTHLQNSFNKPPAQYIKPNPISPDTDGDGLTDDIDPYPLYPWQPFIYAYRATVDGNDSEWTSIPPAGETEEGGIRFTFKQAHDENAYYGLFTVKGNWKRIYAVYDGEGKGVFSREGIQTIEVLNGETLTVRSAWAPAPGLKWKSSRKADGTTVIEFSLPNRGEGIWFWTRGGREVGASIDVIAADDKAYSVYEPYHLFYALMLEPNGRFPLPANAPTELSRESATRVFLPDDPALKFTGSGWKLENGVLRHSGHEESVVYIDGLNALEFDLWAQVEAKQDGILGAFLLGTPQMNAGVDYIAFVGGYGNTITRFRLFGREEGDGEVMMTPGKHSLQLSRRGGEVWLLVDGKPVLYAADPNPKQPVNRLAVIGGYGGDQVLYEIRIRVP
;
A
#
# COMPACT_ATOMS: atom_id res chain seq x y z
N MET A 1 -30.23 -23.40 -2.86
CA MET A 1 -31.08 -22.19 -3.02
C MET A 1 -31.09 -21.24 -1.81
N LYS A 2 -31.06 -21.73 -0.55
CA LYS A 2 -30.93 -20.83 0.63
C LYS A 2 -29.52 -20.24 0.83
N ALA A 3 -28.45 -20.90 0.36
CA ALA A 3 -27.07 -20.39 0.44
C ALA A 3 -26.79 -19.14 -0.41
N ARG A 4 -27.53 -18.93 -1.52
CA ARG A 4 -27.35 -17.75 -2.40
C ARG A 4 -27.92 -16.44 -1.82
N ARG A 5 -28.86 -16.50 -0.87
CA ARG A 5 -29.45 -15.30 -0.26
C ARG A 5 -28.65 -14.75 0.91
N THR A 6 -27.87 -15.59 1.58
CA THR A 6 -26.96 -15.16 2.66
C THR A 6 -25.68 -14.53 2.11
N LEU A 7 -25.23 -14.94 0.91
CA LEU A 7 -24.04 -14.41 0.24
C LEU A 7 -24.19 -12.94 -0.20
N LEU A 8 -25.37 -12.55 -0.67
CA LEU A 8 -25.65 -11.18 -1.12
C LEU A 8 -25.67 -10.17 0.03
N ALA A 9 -26.09 -10.60 1.23
CA ALA A 9 -26.18 -9.75 2.42
C ALA A 9 -24.83 -9.48 3.09
N LEU A 10 -23.83 -10.38 2.93
CA LEU A 10 -22.48 -10.14 3.43
C LEU A 10 -21.70 -9.15 2.54
N CYS A 11 -21.90 -9.19 1.22
CA CYS A 11 -21.23 -8.28 0.29
C CYS A 11 -21.68 -6.82 0.47
N THR A 12 -22.91 -6.57 0.95
CA THR A 12 -23.40 -5.19 1.16
C THR A 12 -22.78 -4.51 2.39
N LEU A 13 -22.24 -5.26 3.36
CA LEU A 13 -21.64 -4.70 4.58
C LEU A 13 -20.15 -4.31 4.44
N LEU A 14 -19.54 -4.59 3.29
CA LEU A 14 -18.13 -4.27 3.00
C LEU A 14 -17.89 -2.83 2.50
N THR A 15 -18.91 -1.97 2.55
CA THR A 15 -18.75 -0.51 2.32
C THR A 15 -18.20 0.18 3.56
N ILE A 16 -17.03 -0.25 4.06
CA ILE A 16 -16.24 0.57 4.96
C ILE A 16 -15.59 1.65 4.11
N VAL A 17 -15.84 2.90 4.48
CA VAL A 17 -15.36 4.13 3.86
C VAL A 17 -13.83 4.15 3.86
N ALA A 18 -13.20 3.46 2.91
CA ALA A 18 -11.98 3.97 2.31
C ALA A 18 -12.39 5.29 1.64
N ALA A 19 -11.65 6.36 1.89
CA ALA A 19 -11.81 7.59 1.13
C ALA A 19 -11.80 7.21 -0.34
N VAL A 20 -12.97 7.25 -1.00
CA VAL A 20 -13.07 6.93 -2.41
C VAL A 20 -12.13 7.94 -3.07
N PRO A 21 -11.02 7.52 -3.70
CA PRO A 21 -10.19 8.45 -4.45
C PRO A 21 -11.12 9.20 -5.40
N SER A 22 -10.87 10.49 -5.65
CA SER A 22 -11.70 11.23 -6.60
C SER A 22 -11.67 10.47 -7.92
N VAL A 23 -12.76 9.77 -8.23
CA VAL A 23 -12.81 8.91 -9.41
C VAL A 23 -12.66 9.87 -10.59
N ALA A 24 -11.63 9.65 -11.42
CA ALA A 24 -11.46 10.38 -12.66
C ALA A 24 -12.80 10.35 -13.40
N GLY A 25 -13.32 11.54 -13.70
CA GLY A 25 -14.70 11.72 -14.09
C GLY A 25 -14.88 11.68 -15.60
N ASP A 26 -16.13 11.45 -16.02
CA ASP A 26 -16.55 11.70 -17.39
C ASP A 26 -16.38 13.20 -17.75
N ASP A 27 -16.28 13.51 -19.04
CA ASP A 27 -16.11 14.89 -19.54
C ASP A 27 -17.46 15.58 -19.88
N SER A 28 -18.58 14.97 -19.48
CA SER A 28 -19.92 15.46 -19.79
C SER A 28 -20.32 16.67 -18.93
N ALA A 29 -19.77 16.77 -17.72
CA ALA A 29 -20.07 17.79 -16.72
C ALA A 29 -18.88 18.72 -16.41
N PRO A 30 -19.11 19.92 -15.84
CA PRO A 30 -18.05 20.74 -15.28
C PRO A 30 -17.21 20.00 -14.25
N LEU A 31 -15.89 20.17 -14.30
CA LEU A 31 -15.00 19.65 -13.25
C LEU A 31 -15.17 20.51 -12.01
N MET A 32 -15.41 19.87 -10.86
CA MET A 32 -15.65 20.53 -9.58
C MET A 32 -14.58 20.10 -8.57
N ASP A 33 -13.97 21.07 -7.88
CA ASP A 33 -12.94 20.83 -6.88
C ASP A 33 -12.98 21.88 -5.74
N PRO A 34 -14.06 21.90 -4.94
CA PRO A 34 -14.40 23.03 -4.06
C PRO A 34 -13.37 23.33 -2.97
N THR A 35 -12.49 22.38 -2.65
CA THR A 35 -11.46 22.50 -1.61
C THR A 35 -10.13 23.06 -2.14
N ARG A 36 -10.03 23.34 -3.45
CA ARG A 36 -8.79 23.78 -4.11
C ARG A 36 -8.88 25.23 -4.60
N PRO A 37 -7.75 25.88 -4.96
CA PRO A 37 -7.77 27.25 -5.47
C PRO A 37 -8.61 27.45 -6.73
N VAL A 38 -8.57 26.51 -7.68
CA VAL A 38 -9.53 26.50 -8.81
C VAL A 38 -10.63 25.51 -8.46
N THR A 39 -11.82 26.04 -8.16
CA THR A 39 -12.93 25.25 -7.62
C THR A 39 -13.83 24.66 -8.68
N ARG A 40 -13.75 25.19 -9.90
CA ARG A 40 -14.56 24.74 -11.02
C ARG A 40 -13.87 25.04 -12.34
N ILE A 41 -13.87 24.08 -13.26
CA ILE A 41 -13.44 24.26 -14.64
C ILE A 41 -14.61 23.85 -15.55
N THR A 42 -14.91 24.69 -16.53
CA THR A 42 -15.89 24.39 -17.58
C THR A 42 -15.22 24.47 -18.95
N ARG A 43 -15.99 24.25 -20.01
CA ARG A 43 -15.54 24.46 -21.39
C ARG A 43 -15.20 25.92 -21.70
N THR A 44 -15.76 26.89 -20.98
CA THR A 44 -15.62 28.31 -21.32
C THR A 44 -15.33 29.21 -20.12
N SER A 45 -15.03 28.63 -18.96
CA SER A 45 -14.73 29.38 -17.75
C SER A 45 -13.97 28.54 -16.73
N PHE A 46 -13.37 29.23 -15.75
CA PHE A 46 -12.99 28.61 -14.47
C PHE A 46 -13.36 29.53 -13.31
N THR A 47 -13.56 28.95 -12.13
CA THR A 47 -13.79 29.68 -10.88
C THR A 47 -12.59 29.51 -9.97
N LEU A 48 -12.09 30.62 -9.46
CA LEU A 48 -10.95 30.70 -8.56
C LEU A 48 -11.41 31.19 -7.18
N GLN A 49 -10.84 30.63 -6.12
CA GLN A 49 -10.85 31.17 -4.78
C GLN A 49 -9.43 31.41 -4.27
N TYR A 50 -9.21 32.52 -3.56
CA TYR A 50 -7.90 32.85 -3.00
C TYR A 50 -8.01 33.82 -1.83
N PHE A 51 -6.93 33.88 -1.04
CA PHE A 51 -6.78 34.77 0.10
C PHE A 51 -5.65 35.78 -0.12
N THR A 52 -5.86 37.03 0.29
CA THR A 52 -4.86 38.12 0.30
C THR A 52 -4.57 38.59 1.73
N GLN A 53 -3.34 39.04 1.98
CA GLN A 53 -2.95 39.45 3.34
C GLN A 53 -3.72 40.68 3.83
N GLN A 54 -4.00 41.61 2.93
CA GLN A 54 -4.72 42.85 3.22
C GLN A 54 -5.99 42.93 2.37
N PRO A 55 -7.10 43.47 2.89
CA PRO A 55 -8.31 43.66 2.10
C PRO A 55 -8.03 44.47 0.82
N CYS A 56 -8.32 43.88 -0.33
CA CYS A 56 -8.19 44.54 -1.63
C CYS A 56 -9.36 44.18 -2.55
N GLU A 57 -9.41 44.81 -3.72
CA GLU A 57 -10.35 44.40 -4.76
C GLU A 57 -9.98 43.04 -5.36
N THR A 58 -10.99 42.30 -5.83
CA THR A 58 -10.77 41.07 -6.56
C THR A 58 -10.36 41.39 -8.00
N ARG A 59 -9.14 41.03 -8.38
CA ARG A 59 -8.61 41.16 -9.74
C ARG A 59 -7.84 39.90 -10.13
N VAL A 60 -8.13 39.37 -11.30
CA VAL A 60 -7.38 38.28 -11.93
C VAL A 60 -6.97 38.69 -13.33
N GLN A 61 -5.67 38.74 -13.60
CA GLN A 61 -5.15 38.93 -14.96
C GLN A 61 -5.06 37.56 -15.63
N VAL A 62 -5.53 37.45 -16.87
CA VAL A 62 -5.56 36.18 -17.61
C VAL A 62 -5.17 36.39 -19.06
N ARG A 63 -4.44 35.41 -19.62
CA ARG A 63 -4.01 35.37 -21.03
C ARG A 63 -4.16 33.96 -21.59
N GLU A 64 -4.53 33.86 -22.87
CA GLU A 64 -4.49 32.60 -23.62
C GLU A 64 -3.05 32.29 -24.06
N GLY A 65 -2.64 31.03 -23.99
CA GLY A 65 -1.37 30.58 -24.56
C GLY A 65 -0.88 29.29 -23.93
N ASP A 66 0.03 28.60 -24.63
CA ASP A 66 0.58 27.31 -24.17
C ASP A 66 2.00 27.41 -23.60
N ILE A 67 2.63 28.60 -23.69
CA ILE A 67 3.99 28.79 -23.18
C ILE A 67 3.96 29.69 -21.93
N PRO A 68 4.55 29.23 -20.81
CA PRO A 68 4.66 30.03 -19.61
C PRO A 68 5.53 31.26 -19.84
N MET A 69 5.29 32.34 -19.08
CA MET A 69 6.08 33.56 -19.21
C MET A 69 7.55 33.33 -18.87
N ILE A 70 7.79 32.38 -17.96
CA ILE A 70 9.13 32.03 -17.46
C ILE A 70 9.95 31.25 -18.48
N ALA A 71 9.35 30.76 -19.57
CA ALA A 71 10.07 29.97 -20.55
C ALA A 71 11.27 30.77 -21.06
N TRP A 72 12.47 30.23 -20.87
CA TRP A 72 13.70 30.93 -21.21
C TRP A 72 13.79 31.19 -22.72
N ARG A 73 14.29 32.38 -23.06
CA ARG A 73 14.54 32.80 -24.45
C ARG A 73 15.83 33.61 -24.51
N PRO A 74 16.62 33.48 -25.58
CA PRO A 74 17.76 34.36 -25.80
C PRO A 74 17.29 35.82 -25.95
N GLU A 75 18.18 36.79 -25.71
CA GLU A 75 17.86 38.23 -25.60
C GLU A 75 16.99 38.74 -26.76
N GLY A 76 17.31 38.40 -28.00
CA GLY A 76 16.55 38.82 -29.19
C GLY A 76 15.19 38.14 -29.40
N LYS A 77 14.79 37.22 -28.52
CA LYS A 77 13.52 36.48 -28.56
C LYS A 77 12.69 36.65 -27.30
N LYS A 78 13.14 37.44 -26.32
CA LYS A 78 12.35 37.70 -25.11
C LYS A 78 11.01 38.35 -25.47
N THR A 79 9.95 37.94 -24.80
CA THR A 79 8.61 38.45 -25.02
C THR A 79 7.95 38.64 -23.67
N ASP A 80 7.45 39.83 -23.40
CA ASP A 80 6.55 40.04 -22.28
C ASP A 80 5.14 39.59 -22.69
N PHE A 81 4.69 38.45 -22.15
CA PHE A 81 3.36 37.92 -22.43
C PHE A 81 2.25 38.71 -21.76
N TRP A 82 2.55 39.49 -20.72
CA TRP A 82 1.55 40.24 -19.97
C TRP A 82 1.28 41.63 -20.52
N SER A 83 2.12 42.11 -21.43
CA SER A 83 1.89 43.34 -22.21
C SER A 83 1.13 43.10 -23.52
N GLN A 84 0.75 41.85 -23.83
CA GLN A 84 0.10 41.52 -25.10
C GLN A 84 -1.38 41.96 -25.14
N PRO A 85 -1.95 42.30 -26.31
CA PRO A 85 -3.32 42.79 -26.42
C PRO A 85 -4.42 41.79 -26.00
N ASN A 86 -4.12 40.49 -25.97
CA ASN A 86 -5.05 39.43 -25.57
C ASN A 86 -5.13 39.23 -24.04
N VAL A 87 -4.34 39.99 -23.27
CA VAL A 87 -4.37 39.97 -21.81
C VAL A 87 -5.59 40.75 -21.33
N ARG A 88 -6.37 40.15 -20.43
CA ARG A 88 -7.55 40.80 -19.82
C ARG A 88 -7.50 40.71 -18.30
N VAL A 89 -8.16 41.66 -17.64
CA VAL A 89 -8.31 41.69 -16.18
C VAL A 89 -9.77 41.53 -15.83
N VAL A 90 -10.10 40.44 -15.13
CA VAL A 90 -11.43 40.20 -14.56
C VAL A 90 -11.50 40.87 -13.19
N ARG A 91 -12.61 41.57 -12.92
CA ARG A 91 -12.79 42.40 -11.72
C ARG A 91 -14.09 42.05 -11.02
N VAL A 92 -14.08 41.99 -9.70
CA VAL A 92 -15.28 41.96 -8.86
C VAL A 92 -15.23 43.13 -7.88
N ALA A 93 -16.30 43.92 -7.84
CA ALA A 93 -16.37 45.14 -7.02
C ALA A 93 -16.33 44.83 -5.53
N GLY A 94 -15.74 45.75 -4.75
CA GLY A 94 -15.62 45.71 -3.29
C GLY A 94 -14.26 45.21 -2.78
N SER A 95 -13.92 45.56 -1.55
CA SER A 95 -12.68 45.14 -0.87
C SER A 95 -12.93 43.96 0.08
N ARG A 96 -12.04 42.97 0.08
CA ARG A 96 -12.11 41.74 0.91
C ARG A 96 -10.76 41.05 0.95
N GLN A 97 -10.58 40.12 1.90
CA GLN A 97 -9.41 39.23 1.95
C GLN A 97 -9.68 37.88 1.31
N TRP A 98 -10.92 37.38 1.39
CA TRP A 98 -11.35 36.14 0.75
C TRP A 98 -12.05 36.46 -0.57
N HIS A 99 -11.50 35.94 -1.66
CA HIS A 99 -11.95 36.24 -3.01
C HIS A 99 -12.54 34.98 -3.65
N THR A 100 -13.61 35.19 -4.42
CA THR A 100 -14.13 34.21 -5.37
C THR A 100 -14.44 34.94 -6.67
N VAL A 101 -13.99 34.39 -7.79
CA VAL A 101 -14.17 35.01 -9.11
C VAL A 101 -14.30 33.95 -10.17
N THR A 102 -15.25 34.12 -11.07
CA THR A 102 -15.38 33.33 -12.28
C THR A 102 -14.78 34.11 -13.44
N VAL A 103 -13.85 33.48 -14.16
CA VAL A 103 -13.24 33.98 -15.37
C VAL A 103 -13.95 33.31 -16.55
N ASP A 104 -14.83 34.02 -17.25
CA ASP A 104 -15.75 33.48 -18.27
C ASP A 104 -15.38 33.91 -19.71
N GLY A 105 -16.10 33.44 -20.73
CA GLY A 105 -15.82 33.79 -22.12
C GLY A 105 -14.49 33.24 -22.66
N LEU A 106 -14.01 32.14 -22.07
CA LEU A 106 -12.84 31.39 -22.53
C LEU A 106 -13.22 30.44 -23.66
N LYS A 107 -12.24 30.01 -24.44
CA LYS A 107 -12.41 29.01 -25.50
C LYS A 107 -12.27 27.60 -24.92
N PRO A 108 -13.03 26.61 -25.41
CA PRO A 108 -12.87 25.21 -25.02
C PRO A 108 -11.54 24.61 -25.47
N GLY A 109 -10.99 23.72 -24.63
CA GLY A 109 -9.77 22.97 -24.92
C GLY A 109 -8.53 23.85 -25.07
N LYS A 110 -8.46 24.97 -24.35
CA LYS A 110 -7.35 25.93 -24.42
C LYS A 110 -6.72 26.16 -23.07
N ARG A 111 -5.41 26.44 -23.10
CA ARG A 111 -4.65 26.86 -21.93
C ARG A 111 -4.75 28.35 -21.70
N TYR A 112 -4.92 28.69 -20.43
CA TYR A 112 -4.87 30.04 -19.92
C TYR A 112 -3.85 30.12 -18.78
N PHE A 113 -3.07 31.18 -18.80
CA PHE A 113 -2.25 31.57 -17.67
C PHE A 113 -2.92 32.70 -16.91
N TYR A 114 -2.81 32.70 -15.59
CA TYR A 114 -3.40 33.74 -14.75
C TYR A 114 -2.46 34.19 -13.63
N ARG A 115 -2.62 35.46 -13.23
CA ARG A 115 -2.01 36.04 -12.03
C ARG A 115 -3.09 36.64 -11.13
N ILE A 116 -2.89 36.47 -9.83
CA ILE A 116 -3.78 36.99 -8.81
C ILE A 116 -3.24 38.35 -8.34
N TYR A 117 -4.14 39.32 -8.19
CA TYR A 117 -3.81 40.60 -7.60
C TYR A 117 -3.72 40.48 -6.07
N ASP A 118 -2.55 40.80 -5.53
CA ASP A 118 -2.32 40.95 -4.10
C ASP A 118 -1.30 42.07 -3.88
N PRO A 119 -1.75 43.32 -3.75
CA PRO A 119 -0.85 44.47 -3.63
C PRO A 119 -0.09 44.49 -2.30
N GLY A 120 -0.52 43.69 -1.31
CA GLY A 120 0.17 43.54 -0.03
C GLY A 120 1.24 42.44 -0.03
N ALA A 121 1.26 41.56 -1.03
CA ALA A 121 2.24 40.48 -1.10
C ALA A 121 3.62 41.00 -1.51
N VAL A 122 4.66 40.56 -0.79
CA VAL A 122 6.07 40.78 -1.15
C VAL A 122 6.61 39.47 -1.71
N PRO A 123 6.85 39.36 -3.03
CA PRO A 123 7.26 38.09 -3.62
C PRO A 123 8.69 37.71 -3.23
N THR A 124 8.90 36.43 -2.95
CA THR A 124 10.24 35.85 -2.71
C THR A 124 11.11 35.93 -3.97
N PRO A 125 12.45 35.76 -3.86
CA PRO A 125 13.32 35.68 -5.03
C PRO A 125 12.90 34.60 -6.02
N GLU A 126 12.44 33.45 -5.51
CA GLU A 126 11.91 32.36 -6.32
C GLU A 126 10.60 32.77 -7.01
N GLU A 127 9.63 33.34 -6.30
CA GLU A 127 8.38 33.79 -6.92
C GLU A 127 8.62 34.81 -8.04
N LYS A 128 9.61 35.70 -7.89
CA LYS A 128 10.03 36.62 -8.96
C LYS A 128 10.62 35.89 -10.16
N ARG A 129 11.47 34.87 -9.95
CA ARG A 129 11.95 33.99 -11.03
C ARG A 129 10.80 33.29 -11.73
N TRP A 130 9.71 33.01 -11.01
CA TRP A 130 8.49 32.39 -11.51
C TRP A 130 7.42 33.40 -11.97
N GLY A 131 7.82 34.64 -12.28
CA GLY A 131 6.97 35.62 -12.96
C GLY A 131 6.11 36.51 -12.04
N ALA A 132 6.37 36.53 -10.73
CA ALA A 132 5.74 37.49 -9.83
C ALA A 132 6.27 38.91 -10.09
N GLU A 133 5.35 39.85 -10.19
CA GLU A 133 5.61 41.26 -10.46
C GLU A 133 4.56 42.09 -9.72
N PRO A 134 4.90 42.72 -8.58
CA PRO A 134 3.93 43.48 -7.80
C PRO A 134 3.14 44.47 -8.66
N PRO A 135 1.80 44.53 -8.55
CA PRO A 135 0.96 43.94 -7.49
C PRO A 135 0.44 42.52 -7.78
N TRP A 136 1.02 41.82 -8.76
CA TRP A 136 0.62 40.49 -9.19
C TRP A 136 1.50 39.41 -8.56
N ARG A 137 0.86 38.37 -8.02
CA ARG A 137 1.54 37.12 -7.63
C ARG A 137 2.11 36.40 -8.86
N ARG A 138 2.90 35.35 -8.63
CA ARG A 138 3.46 34.51 -9.69
C ARG A 138 2.39 33.97 -10.64
N GLU A 139 2.82 33.56 -11.83
CA GLU A 139 1.93 32.99 -12.84
C GLU A 139 1.51 31.56 -12.46
N TYR A 140 0.26 31.22 -12.78
CA TYR A 140 -0.34 29.88 -12.70
C TYR A 140 -1.03 29.53 -14.02
N ALA A 141 -1.39 28.26 -14.21
CA ALA A 141 -2.10 27.81 -15.41
C ALA A 141 -3.43 27.14 -15.08
N VAL A 142 -4.31 27.14 -16.06
CA VAL A 142 -5.55 26.36 -16.08
C VAL A 142 -5.93 26.07 -17.54
N SER A 143 -6.36 24.84 -17.80
CA SER A 143 -6.88 24.42 -19.09
C SER A 143 -8.40 24.28 -19.00
N THR A 144 -9.13 24.83 -19.97
CA THR A 144 -10.58 24.62 -20.06
C THR A 144 -10.88 23.19 -20.55
N GLN A 145 -12.07 22.69 -20.22
CA GLN A 145 -12.57 21.45 -20.82
C GLN A 145 -12.72 21.59 -22.33
N ALA A 146 -12.57 20.49 -23.05
CA ALA A 146 -12.64 20.45 -24.50
C ALA A 146 -14.08 20.65 -25.01
N PRO A 147 -14.28 20.96 -26.30
CA PRO A 147 -15.59 20.89 -26.91
C PRO A 147 -16.25 19.53 -26.70
N LYS A 148 -17.59 19.46 -26.82
CA LYS A 148 -18.29 18.18 -26.74
C LYS A 148 -17.73 17.16 -27.72
N GLY A 149 -17.59 15.91 -27.27
CA GLY A 149 -17.02 14.81 -28.05
C GLY A 149 -15.48 14.82 -28.11
N TYR A 150 -14.83 15.58 -27.22
CA TYR A 150 -13.38 15.66 -27.10
C TYR A 150 -12.98 15.74 -25.62
N LYS A 151 -11.76 15.30 -25.32
CA LYS A 151 -11.10 15.37 -24.02
C LYS A 151 -9.93 16.34 -24.04
N THR A 152 -9.78 17.13 -22.96
CA THR A 152 -8.58 17.96 -22.73
C THR A 152 -7.50 17.12 -22.04
N VAL A 153 -6.28 17.19 -22.56
CA VAL A 153 -5.09 16.49 -22.08
C VAL A 153 -3.93 17.47 -21.89
N ILE A 154 -3.11 17.23 -20.86
CA ILE A 154 -1.82 17.87 -20.64
C ILE A 154 -0.74 17.00 -21.29
N HIS A 155 -0.18 17.49 -22.39
CA HIS A 155 0.94 16.85 -23.09
C HIS A 155 2.27 17.38 -22.54
N VAL A 156 3.12 16.48 -22.09
CA VAL A 156 4.44 16.77 -21.51
C VAL A 156 5.51 16.08 -22.36
N PRO A 157 6.13 16.77 -23.33
CA PRO A 157 7.22 16.21 -24.10
C PRO A 157 8.49 16.12 -23.25
N VAL A 158 9.12 14.95 -23.25
CA VAL A 158 10.34 14.67 -22.50
C VAL A 158 11.39 14.16 -23.48
N LYS A 159 12.51 14.86 -23.58
CA LYS A 159 13.61 14.40 -24.44
C LYS A 159 14.41 13.32 -23.73
N VAL A 160 14.57 12.17 -24.36
CA VAL A 160 15.29 11.02 -23.83
C VAL A 160 16.52 10.78 -24.68
N LEU A 161 17.72 10.90 -24.12
CA LEU A 161 18.96 10.55 -24.79
C LEU A 161 19.42 9.16 -24.35
N ILE A 162 19.46 8.23 -25.30
CA ILE A 162 19.97 6.88 -25.13
C ILE A 162 21.40 6.82 -25.66
N MET A 163 22.33 6.38 -24.81
CA MET A 163 23.73 6.14 -25.15
C MET A 163 24.01 4.64 -25.01
N PRO A 164 23.70 3.83 -26.04
CA PRO A 164 23.69 2.38 -25.93
C PRO A 164 25.09 1.75 -25.90
N ASN A 165 26.09 2.40 -26.50
CA ASN A 165 27.40 1.80 -26.77
C ASN A 165 28.51 2.40 -25.92
N VAL A 166 28.36 2.34 -24.59
CA VAL A 166 29.31 2.89 -23.63
C VAL A 166 30.12 1.76 -22.97
N ILE A 167 31.46 1.86 -22.99
CA ILE A 167 32.37 0.81 -22.51
C ILE A 167 33.37 1.40 -21.51
N ASN A 168 33.52 0.78 -20.34
CA ASN A 168 34.70 1.02 -19.50
C ASN A 168 35.91 0.33 -20.13
N VAL A 169 36.71 1.10 -20.86
CA VAL A 169 37.89 0.60 -21.57
C VAL A 169 38.95 0.09 -20.60
N ALA A 170 39.13 0.74 -19.44
CA ALA A 170 40.10 0.30 -18.43
C ALA A 170 39.79 -1.12 -17.93
N SER A 171 38.51 -1.48 -17.79
CA SER A 171 38.11 -2.83 -17.39
C SER A 171 38.45 -3.92 -18.43
N ALA A 172 38.69 -3.55 -19.70
CA ALA A 172 39.04 -4.48 -20.76
C ALA A 172 40.44 -5.08 -20.60
N HIS A 173 41.30 -4.46 -19.79
CA HIS A 173 42.66 -4.89 -19.54
C HIS A 173 42.74 -5.48 -18.13
N ASP A 174 43.03 -6.77 -18.01
CA ASP A 174 43.28 -7.36 -16.70
C ASP A 174 44.72 -7.15 -16.22
N ALA A 175 44.98 -7.47 -14.94
CA ALA A 175 46.29 -7.33 -14.33
C ALA A 175 47.40 -8.20 -14.97
N THR A 176 47.02 -9.16 -15.82
CA THR A 176 47.94 -10.07 -16.52
C THR A 176 48.25 -9.60 -17.95
N GLY A 177 47.61 -8.52 -18.41
CA GLY A 177 47.79 -7.97 -19.74
C GLY A 177 46.92 -8.63 -20.82
N VAL A 178 46.03 -9.56 -20.43
CA VAL A 178 45.06 -10.15 -21.35
C VAL A 178 43.95 -9.14 -21.63
N ILE A 179 43.63 -8.96 -22.90
CA ILE A 179 42.60 -8.04 -23.37
C ILE A 179 41.28 -8.81 -23.53
N ALA A 180 40.20 -8.26 -22.97
CA ALA A 180 38.86 -8.78 -23.11
C ALA A 180 38.42 -8.87 -24.58
N PRO A 181 37.57 -9.84 -24.95
CA PRO A 181 36.92 -9.86 -26.27
C PRO A 181 36.22 -8.54 -26.55
N ARG A 182 36.30 -8.06 -27.79
CA ARG A 182 35.66 -6.81 -28.19
C ARG A 182 34.15 -6.85 -27.89
N PRO A 183 33.59 -5.82 -27.24
CA PRO A 183 32.16 -5.75 -26.97
C PRO A 183 31.38 -5.61 -28.28
N GLN A 184 30.15 -6.10 -28.29
CA GLN A 184 29.20 -5.86 -29.38
C GLN A 184 28.38 -4.60 -29.10
N LYS A 185 27.92 -3.92 -30.16
CA LYS A 185 26.89 -2.89 -29.99
C LYS A 185 25.60 -3.51 -29.45
N LEU A 186 24.76 -2.72 -28.79
CA LEU A 186 23.38 -3.14 -28.58
C LEU A 186 22.70 -3.29 -29.95
N THR A 187 21.91 -4.35 -30.11
CA THR A 187 21.21 -4.62 -31.37
C THR A 187 19.99 -3.71 -31.53
N SER A 188 19.45 -3.63 -32.75
CA SER A 188 18.22 -2.89 -33.00
C SER A 188 17.05 -3.42 -32.16
N GLU A 189 16.96 -4.73 -31.97
CA GLU A 189 15.91 -5.36 -31.14
C GLU A 189 16.05 -4.97 -29.67
N GLN A 190 17.27 -4.86 -29.16
CA GLN A 190 17.53 -4.38 -27.80
C GLN A 190 17.17 -2.91 -27.64
N ILE A 191 17.45 -2.08 -28.65
CA ILE A 191 17.04 -0.67 -28.68
C ILE A 191 15.52 -0.55 -28.73
N ASP A 192 14.84 -1.35 -29.55
CA ASP A 192 13.37 -1.35 -29.65
C ASP A 192 12.72 -1.84 -28.35
N LEU A 193 13.35 -2.77 -27.64
CA LEU A 193 12.91 -3.13 -26.29
C LEU A 193 12.99 -1.96 -25.31
N ILE A 194 14.08 -1.19 -25.33
CA ILE A 194 14.21 0.04 -24.53
C ILE A 194 13.10 1.04 -24.90
N ARG A 195 12.78 1.21 -26.18
CA ARG A 195 11.66 2.08 -26.61
C ARG A 195 10.33 1.63 -26.01
N LYS A 196 10.02 0.33 -26.07
CA LYS A 196 8.81 -0.26 -25.47
C LYS A 196 8.74 -0.04 -23.96
N GLU A 197 9.88 -0.05 -23.26
CA GLU A 197 9.91 0.23 -21.82
C GLU A 197 9.52 1.68 -21.50
N TYR A 198 9.91 2.65 -22.34
CA TYR A 198 9.41 4.03 -22.23
C TYR A 198 7.92 4.14 -22.59
N GLU A 199 7.42 3.33 -23.53
CA GLU A 199 5.97 3.26 -23.83
C GLU A 199 5.17 2.72 -22.64
N VAL A 200 5.70 1.71 -21.93
CA VAL A 200 5.12 1.20 -20.67
C VAL A 200 5.07 2.30 -19.62
N ALA A 201 6.18 3.03 -19.42
CA ALA A 201 6.23 4.15 -18.48
C ALA A 201 5.21 5.26 -18.84
N SER A 202 5.10 5.59 -20.14
CA SER A 202 4.13 6.58 -20.63
C SER A 202 2.69 6.13 -20.38
N ARG A 203 2.37 4.86 -20.63
CA ARG A 203 1.05 4.28 -20.36
C ARG A 203 0.70 4.29 -18.88
N PHE A 204 1.67 4.04 -18.00
CA PHE A 204 1.48 4.11 -16.55
C PHE A 204 0.98 5.50 -16.14
N PHE A 205 1.66 6.58 -16.53
CA PHE A 205 1.21 7.95 -16.21
C PHE A 205 -0.13 8.28 -16.84
N TRP A 206 -0.34 7.83 -18.08
CA TRP A 206 -1.57 8.07 -18.83
C TRP A 206 -2.79 7.49 -18.13
N VAL A 207 -2.75 6.21 -17.73
CA VAL A 207 -3.88 5.56 -17.06
C VAL A 207 -4.08 6.09 -15.65
N ASN A 208 -3.00 6.23 -14.86
CA ASN A 208 -3.11 6.60 -13.45
C ASN A 208 -3.43 8.08 -13.21
N SER A 209 -3.43 8.91 -14.27
CA SER A 209 -3.94 10.29 -14.26
C SER A 209 -5.37 10.44 -14.79
N GLY A 210 -6.10 9.34 -15.00
CA GLY A 210 -7.44 9.39 -15.61
C GLY A 210 -7.41 9.86 -17.06
N MET A 211 -6.33 9.52 -17.79
CA MET A 211 -6.11 9.94 -19.17
C MET A 211 -6.06 11.48 -19.34
N ARG A 212 -5.49 12.18 -18.34
CA ARG A 212 -5.28 13.64 -18.37
C ARG A 212 -3.83 14.04 -18.57
N PHE A 213 -2.87 13.21 -18.20
CA PHE A 213 -1.46 13.54 -18.22
C PHE A 213 -0.70 12.58 -19.14
N TRP A 214 -0.24 13.10 -20.28
CA TRP A 214 0.49 12.34 -21.28
C TRP A 214 1.97 12.72 -21.27
N VAL A 215 2.79 11.82 -20.74
CA VAL A 215 4.25 11.94 -20.80
C VAL A 215 4.74 11.35 -22.12
N ASP A 216 5.20 12.21 -23.02
CA ASP A 216 5.64 11.85 -24.36
C ASP A 216 7.17 11.76 -24.40
N PHE A 217 7.70 10.54 -24.26
CA PHE A 217 9.14 10.28 -24.30
C PHE A 217 9.65 10.29 -25.75
N GLN A 218 10.32 11.38 -26.11
CA GLN A 218 10.90 11.59 -27.43
C GLN A 218 12.36 11.12 -27.43
N ILE A 219 12.61 9.98 -28.05
CA ILE A 219 13.87 9.25 -27.93
C ILE A 219 14.87 9.65 -29.03
N PHE A 220 16.05 10.06 -28.59
CA PHE A 220 17.25 10.35 -29.37
C PHE A 220 18.33 9.31 -29.04
N ILE A 221 19.06 8.82 -30.05
CA ILE A 221 20.07 7.77 -29.87
C ILE A 221 21.43 8.26 -30.32
N ASP A 222 22.40 8.28 -29.41
CA ASP A 222 23.82 8.47 -29.73
C ASP A 222 24.50 7.10 -29.91
N ASP A 223 24.42 6.57 -31.13
CA ASP A 223 24.95 5.23 -31.48
C ASP A 223 26.49 5.15 -31.58
N ARG A 224 27.22 6.24 -31.31
CA ARG A 224 28.68 6.22 -31.32
C ARG A 224 29.21 5.29 -30.24
N TRP A 225 30.37 4.69 -30.50
CA TRP A 225 31.17 4.10 -29.44
C TRP A 225 31.68 5.19 -28.51
N GLN A 226 31.46 5.01 -27.21
CA GLN A 226 31.83 5.96 -26.17
C GLN A 226 32.59 5.23 -25.07
N ARG A 227 33.53 5.92 -24.43
CA ARG A 227 34.26 5.38 -23.28
C ARG A 227 33.70 5.90 -21.96
N TRP A 228 33.60 5.00 -20.99
CA TRP A 228 33.39 5.31 -19.57
C TRP A 228 34.76 5.39 -18.90
N GLY A 229 35.21 6.60 -18.57
CA GLY A 229 36.55 6.83 -18.02
C GLY A 229 37.58 7.41 -19.00
N PRO A 230 38.78 7.74 -18.49
CA PRO A 230 39.92 8.18 -19.29
C PRO A 230 40.34 7.12 -20.32
N GLU A 231 41.02 7.54 -21.40
CA GLU A 231 41.61 6.61 -22.36
C GLU A 231 42.89 6.04 -21.72
N PRO A 232 43.02 4.70 -21.57
CA PRO A 232 44.26 4.11 -21.07
C PRO A 232 45.43 4.33 -22.03
N ASP A 233 46.64 4.57 -21.51
CA ASP A 233 47.85 4.76 -22.33
C ASP A 233 48.13 3.56 -23.27
N ASN A 234 47.74 2.36 -22.83
CA ASN A 234 47.89 1.09 -23.55
C ASN A 234 46.59 0.59 -24.20
N ALA A 235 45.63 1.47 -24.49
CA ALA A 235 44.35 1.08 -25.09
C ALA A 235 44.54 0.33 -26.42
N ASP A 236 43.80 -0.78 -26.61
CA ASP A 236 43.72 -1.49 -27.89
C ASP A 236 43.32 -0.51 -29.01
N PRO A 237 43.87 -0.63 -30.23
CA PRO A 237 43.52 0.24 -31.36
C PRO A 237 42.02 0.38 -31.62
N PHE A 238 41.22 -0.62 -31.26
CA PHE A 238 39.76 -0.57 -31.35
C PHE A 238 39.14 0.53 -30.50
N TYR A 239 39.64 0.78 -29.28
CA TYR A 239 39.08 1.74 -28.32
C TYR A 239 39.61 3.17 -28.50
N LYS A 240 40.66 3.34 -29.30
CA LYS A 240 41.44 4.58 -29.38
C LYS A 240 40.65 5.72 -30.03
N GLY A 241 40.68 6.89 -29.41
CA GLY A 241 40.06 8.12 -29.90
C GLY A 241 38.55 8.19 -29.69
N TRP A 242 37.95 7.23 -28.98
CA TRP A 242 36.52 7.30 -28.66
C TRP A 242 36.23 8.49 -27.72
N PRO A 243 35.10 9.21 -27.94
CA PRO A 243 34.70 10.28 -27.05
C PRO A 243 34.32 9.72 -25.67
N VAL A 244 34.57 10.51 -24.63
CA VAL A 244 34.05 10.23 -23.28
C VAL A 244 32.53 10.33 -23.33
N CYS A 245 31.85 9.37 -22.70
CA CYS A 245 30.42 9.47 -22.48
C CYS A 245 30.09 10.73 -21.68
N ARG A 246 29.15 11.55 -22.18
CA ARG A 246 28.78 12.81 -21.51
C ARG A 246 28.27 12.63 -20.08
N SER A 247 27.72 11.46 -19.76
CA SER A 247 27.26 11.11 -18.42
C SER A 247 28.39 10.58 -17.51
N TYR A 248 29.65 10.51 -17.94
CA TYR A 248 30.74 10.09 -17.04
C TYR A 248 31.05 11.17 -15.99
N PRO A 249 30.98 10.88 -14.67
CA PRO A 249 31.09 11.90 -13.62
C PRO A 249 32.53 12.27 -13.23
N GLY A 250 33.53 11.75 -13.95
CA GLY A 250 34.96 11.92 -13.63
C GLY A 250 35.55 10.77 -12.82
N GLU A 251 34.72 9.89 -12.27
CA GLU A 251 35.10 8.67 -11.55
C GLU A 251 34.22 7.49 -11.98
N ASP A 252 34.60 6.25 -11.62
CA ASP A 252 33.95 5.03 -12.13
C ASP A 252 32.45 4.96 -11.78
N PHE A 253 32.06 5.48 -10.62
CA PHE A 253 30.65 5.63 -10.24
C PHE A 253 30.47 6.75 -9.21
N ARG A 254 29.51 7.65 -9.45
CA ARG A 254 29.04 8.66 -8.48
C ARG A 254 27.52 8.58 -8.36
N GLY A 255 27.02 8.25 -7.17
CA GLY A 255 25.58 8.30 -6.91
C GLY A 255 25.07 9.74 -6.66
N PRO A 256 23.77 10.01 -6.81
CA PRO A 256 22.73 9.14 -7.41
C PRO A 256 22.81 9.12 -8.96
N GLY A 257 22.29 8.09 -9.62
CA GLY A 257 22.25 8.01 -11.09
C GLY A 257 23.52 7.53 -11.80
N GLY A 258 24.69 7.62 -11.15
CA GLY A 258 25.94 7.10 -11.69
C GLY A 258 26.63 8.03 -12.70
N GLY A 259 26.13 9.25 -12.94
CA GLY A 259 26.67 10.14 -13.97
C GLY A 259 26.57 11.65 -13.75
N ASP A 260 27.21 12.42 -14.64
CA ASP A 260 27.11 13.89 -14.68
C ASP A 260 25.81 14.33 -15.37
N PHE A 261 25.25 15.45 -14.92
CA PHE A 261 24.03 16.02 -15.51
C PHE A 261 24.40 17.03 -16.59
N THR A 262 23.86 16.82 -17.78
CA THR A 262 24.07 17.72 -18.91
C THR A 262 22.74 18.15 -19.53
N ILE A 263 22.79 19.02 -20.54
CA ILE A 263 21.62 19.51 -21.28
C ILE A 263 21.71 18.96 -22.70
N VAL A 264 20.67 18.25 -23.14
CA VAL A 264 20.59 17.68 -24.48
C VAL A 264 20.14 18.76 -25.45
N ASP A 265 21.00 19.07 -26.43
CA ASP A 265 20.61 19.83 -27.62
C ASP A 265 20.02 18.86 -28.64
N THR A 266 18.73 18.98 -28.91
CA THR A 266 18.01 18.10 -29.85
C THR A 266 18.48 18.25 -31.29
N LYS A 267 19.22 19.32 -31.63
CA LYS A 267 19.83 19.53 -32.95
C LYS A 267 21.24 18.96 -33.07
N ASP A 268 21.93 18.80 -31.95
CA ASP A 268 23.24 18.16 -31.88
C ASP A 268 23.36 17.33 -30.59
N ILE A 269 22.78 16.13 -30.66
CA ILE A 269 22.72 15.19 -29.52
C ILE A 269 24.11 14.72 -29.07
N THR A 270 25.13 14.89 -29.92
CA THR A 270 26.49 14.40 -29.68
C THR A 270 27.33 15.34 -28.82
N ARG A 271 26.90 16.61 -28.70
CA ARG A 271 27.58 17.65 -27.94
C ARG A 271 27.22 17.57 -26.46
N ALA A 272 28.24 17.45 -25.60
CA ALA A 272 28.10 17.67 -24.17
C ALA A 272 27.94 19.18 -23.91
N ASN A 273 26.86 19.57 -23.24
CA ASN A 273 26.51 20.97 -23.02
C ASN A 273 25.95 21.17 -21.60
N LYS A 274 26.29 22.28 -20.95
CA LYS A 274 25.71 22.73 -19.67
C LYS A 274 25.00 24.08 -19.78
N GLU A 275 25.04 24.70 -20.96
CA GLU A 275 24.39 25.98 -21.24
C GLU A 275 22.94 25.77 -21.70
N PRO A 276 22.04 26.74 -21.45
CA PRO A 276 20.64 26.66 -21.89
C PRO A 276 20.51 26.48 -23.41
N VAL A 277 19.56 25.63 -23.82
CA VAL A 277 19.24 25.38 -25.24
C VAL A 277 17.89 26.01 -25.56
N TYR A 278 17.85 26.87 -26.58
CA TYR A 278 16.60 27.47 -27.02
C TYR A 278 15.82 26.51 -27.92
N GLU A 279 14.62 26.15 -27.47
CA GLU A 279 13.65 25.36 -28.22
C GLU A 279 12.36 26.19 -28.36
N GLU A 280 11.78 26.25 -29.57
CA GLU A 280 10.56 27.05 -29.82
C GLU A 280 9.38 26.56 -28.96
N ARG A 281 9.35 25.24 -28.74
CA ARG A 281 8.51 24.57 -27.76
C ARG A 281 9.44 23.93 -26.72
N PRO A 282 9.63 24.56 -25.55
CA PRO A 282 10.51 24.03 -24.51
C PRO A 282 10.09 22.63 -24.07
N TYR A 283 11.08 21.76 -23.87
CA TYR A 283 10.88 20.48 -23.19
C TYR A 283 10.93 20.73 -21.69
N PRO A 284 9.85 20.45 -20.94
CA PRO A 284 9.88 20.61 -19.48
C PRO A 284 10.76 19.58 -18.76
N GLY A 285 10.98 18.42 -19.38
CA GLY A 285 11.77 17.33 -18.81
C GLY A 285 12.78 16.73 -19.80
N GLN A 286 13.81 16.11 -19.24
CA GLN A 286 14.85 15.38 -19.95
C GLN A 286 15.23 14.11 -19.18
N ILE A 287 15.62 13.08 -19.92
CA ILE A 287 16.22 11.87 -19.36
C ILE A 287 17.49 11.53 -20.14
N GLU A 288 18.58 11.22 -19.44
CA GLU A 288 19.78 10.61 -20.01
C GLU A 288 19.93 9.17 -19.49
N GLN A 289 19.97 8.19 -20.41
CA GLN A 289 20.22 6.80 -20.09
C GLN A 289 21.48 6.29 -20.81
N ALA A 290 22.57 6.15 -20.05
CA ALA A 290 23.81 5.56 -20.54
C ALA A 290 23.84 4.06 -20.26
N PHE A 291 24.38 3.26 -21.17
CA PHE A 291 24.53 1.80 -21.00
C PHE A 291 26.01 1.40 -20.83
N PRO A 292 26.71 1.89 -19.78
CA PRO A 292 28.10 1.52 -19.55
C PRO A 292 28.21 0.04 -19.23
N ARG A 293 29.18 -0.62 -19.86
CA ARG A 293 29.54 -2.01 -19.62
C ARG A 293 30.99 -2.12 -19.18
N ARG A 294 31.24 -2.97 -18.19
CA ARG A 294 32.59 -3.37 -17.77
C ARG A 294 32.81 -4.84 -18.04
N TRP A 295 34.05 -5.22 -18.33
CA TRP A 295 34.43 -6.61 -18.45
C TRP A 295 34.59 -7.22 -17.05
N ASN A 296 33.93 -8.35 -16.82
CA ASN A 296 34.12 -9.16 -15.64
C ASN A 296 34.91 -10.42 -16.01
N PRO A 297 36.19 -10.53 -15.62
CA PRO A 297 37.02 -11.68 -15.98
C PRO A 297 36.57 -12.98 -15.31
N ARG A 298 35.86 -12.92 -14.17
CA ARG A 298 35.37 -14.12 -13.46
C ARG A 298 34.22 -14.79 -14.21
N THR A 299 33.32 -13.99 -14.77
CA THR A 299 32.17 -14.48 -15.54
C THR A 299 32.45 -14.52 -17.04
N SER A 300 33.57 -13.95 -17.49
CA SER A 300 33.95 -13.78 -18.89
C SER A 300 32.85 -13.09 -19.70
N LYS A 301 32.25 -12.04 -19.14
CA LYS A 301 31.13 -11.30 -19.73
C LYS A 301 31.33 -9.79 -19.60
N TRP A 302 30.77 -9.06 -20.57
CA TRP A 302 30.51 -7.63 -20.45
C TRP A 302 29.24 -7.43 -19.64
N GLU A 303 29.35 -6.83 -18.47
CA GLU A 303 28.26 -6.61 -17.51
C GLU A 303 27.91 -5.13 -17.46
N PHE A 304 26.62 -4.81 -17.43
CA PHE A 304 26.16 -3.45 -17.19
C PHE A 304 26.47 -3.01 -15.76
N TYR A 305 26.71 -1.72 -15.55
CA TYR A 305 26.94 -1.17 -14.22
C TYR A 305 25.71 -1.31 -13.32
N ASN A 306 24.52 -1.06 -13.88
CA ASN A 306 23.24 -0.90 -13.18
C ASN A 306 23.29 0.20 -12.09
N SER A 307 22.23 0.98 -11.96
CA SER A 307 22.13 2.01 -10.92
C SER A 307 20.68 2.30 -10.58
N GLY A 308 20.45 2.89 -9.39
CA GLY A 308 19.29 3.77 -9.22
C GLY A 308 19.46 5.02 -10.10
N GLY A 309 18.46 5.90 -10.16
CA GLY A 309 18.60 7.18 -10.84
C GLY A 309 18.86 8.33 -9.88
N GLY A 310 19.04 9.50 -10.48
CA GLY A 310 19.07 10.78 -9.80
C GLY A 310 18.31 11.81 -10.64
N THR A 311 17.69 12.78 -9.97
CA THR A 311 16.84 13.77 -10.62
C THR A 311 17.08 15.17 -10.06
N TYR A 312 17.11 16.16 -10.95
CA TYR A 312 16.95 17.58 -10.62
C TYR A 312 15.58 18.09 -11.13
N GLY A 313 14.89 18.85 -10.28
CA GLY A 313 13.58 19.44 -10.56
C GLY A 313 13.61 20.62 -11.55
N VAL A 314 12.48 21.35 -11.62
CA VAL A 314 12.28 22.47 -12.57
C VAL A 314 12.73 23.83 -12.04
N ASP A 315 13.45 23.90 -10.92
CA ASP A 315 13.86 25.16 -10.30
C ASP A 315 14.64 26.07 -11.26
N GLU A 316 15.39 25.45 -12.18
CA GLU A 316 16.21 26.11 -13.21
C GLU A 316 15.51 26.27 -14.57
N LEU A 317 14.22 25.94 -14.67
CA LEU A 317 13.43 26.12 -15.90
C LEU A 317 13.37 27.60 -16.37
N PRO A 318 13.25 28.62 -15.47
CA PRO A 318 13.37 30.02 -15.88
C PRO A 318 14.73 30.39 -16.51
N ASN A 319 15.78 29.61 -16.20
CA ASN A 319 17.12 29.78 -16.76
C ASN A 319 17.33 28.94 -18.02
N GLY A 320 16.30 28.24 -18.52
CA GLY A 320 16.35 27.45 -19.74
C GLY A 320 16.96 26.07 -19.56
N ILE A 321 16.99 25.59 -18.32
CA ILE A 321 17.45 24.25 -17.98
C ILE A 321 16.22 23.41 -17.59
N PRO A 322 15.90 22.35 -18.34
CA PRO A 322 14.75 21.50 -18.02
C PRO A 322 14.97 20.71 -16.72
N ALA A 323 13.89 20.16 -16.16
CA ALA A 323 14.04 19.06 -15.21
C ALA A 323 14.77 17.91 -15.89
N ARG A 324 15.58 17.19 -15.14
CA ARG A 324 16.51 16.22 -15.71
C ARG A 324 16.70 15.03 -14.78
N SER A 325 16.51 13.85 -15.33
CA SER A 325 16.84 12.59 -14.68
C SER A 325 18.00 11.91 -15.40
N GLN A 326 18.78 11.15 -14.65
CA GLN A 326 19.87 10.36 -15.20
C GLN A 326 19.95 9.03 -14.46
N TYR A 327 20.15 7.95 -15.22
CA TYR A 327 20.34 6.60 -14.70
C TYR A 327 21.11 5.73 -15.70
N LEU A 328 21.71 4.65 -15.21
CA LEU A 328 22.44 3.70 -16.04
C LEU A 328 21.52 2.54 -16.47
N GLY A 329 21.73 2.07 -17.70
CA GLY A 329 21.11 0.87 -18.22
C GLY A 329 21.60 -0.40 -17.53
N GLY A 330 20.88 -1.50 -17.75
CA GLY A 330 21.11 -2.80 -17.10
C GLY A 330 20.14 -3.11 -15.95
N GLY A 331 19.35 -2.14 -15.52
CA GLY A 331 18.22 -2.29 -14.61
C GLY A 331 16.87 -2.35 -15.35
N ASP A 332 15.81 -2.00 -14.62
CA ASP A 332 14.44 -1.90 -15.12
C ASP A 332 14.20 -0.50 -15.73
N THR A 333 14.24 -0.38 -17.06
CA THR A 333 14.10 0.90 -17.76
C THR A 333 12.71 1.50 -17.58
N ALA A 334 11.63 0.72 -17.70
CA ALA A 334 10.28 1.24 -17.51
C ALA A 334 10.11 1.81 -16.09
N TRP A 335 10.56 1.08 -15.08
CA TRP A 335 10.53 1.53 -13.70
C TRP A 335 11.39 2.75 -13.47
N LEU A 336 12.65 2.76 -13.92
CA LEU A 336 13.54 3.90 -13.74
C LEU A 336 12.99 5.13 -14.45
N ALA A 337 12.42 4.98 -15.65
CA ALA A 337 11.74 6.06 -16.34
C ALA A 337 10.56 6.60 -15.54
N THR A 338 9.69 5.73 -15.02
CA THR A 338 8.55 6.17 -14.20
C THR A 338 9.01 6.78 -12.87
N HIS A 339 9.85 6.09 -12.11
CA HIS A 339 10.34 6.52 -10.81
C HIS A 339 11.10 7.84 -10.89
N GLU A 340 12.07 7.95 -11.80
CA GLU A 340 12.88 9.16 -11.91
C GLU A 340 12.11 10.32 -12.54
N PHE A 341 11.20 10.05 -13.48
CA PHE A 341 10.32 11.10 -13.96
C PHE A 341 9.29 11.52 -12.91
N HIS A 342 8.89 10.65 -11.98
CA HIS A 342 8.02 11.02 -10.86
C HIS A 342 8.69 12.06 -9.96
N HIS A 343 10.02 12.00 -9.75
CA HIS A 343 10.78 13.09 -9.11
C HIS A 343 10.66 14.41 -9.86
N GLN A 344 10.73 14.39 -11.20
CA GLN A 344 10.48 15.60 -12.00
C GLN A 344 9.03 16.08 -11.85
N MET A 345 8.08 15.15 -11.86
CA MET A 345 6.65 15.39 -11.76
C MET A 345 6.25 15.98 -10.39
N GLU A 346 6.85 15.52 -9.29
CA GLU A 346 6.70 16.13 -7.96
C GLU A 346 7.10 17.63 -8.00
N SER A 347 8.26 17.92 -8.59
CA SER A 347 8.72 19.30 -8.79
C SER A 347 7.74 20.08 -9.68
N PHE A 348 7.21 19.49 -10.77
CA PHE A 348 6.17 20.15 -11.56
C PHE A 348 4.94 20.48 -10.72
N GLY A 349 4.53 19.57 -9.84
CA GLY A 349 3.43 19.76 -8.89
C GLY A 349 3.69 20.89 -7.91
N ALA A 350 4.91 21.00 -7.35
CA ALA A 350 5.30 22.07 -6.43
C ALA A 350 5.11 23.47 -7.06
N PHE A 351 5.43 23.62 -8.33
CA PHE A 351 5.28 24.89 -9.06
C PHE A 351 3.91 25.08 -9.72
N SER A 352 3.14 24.02 -9.94
CA SER A 352 1.81 24.10 -10.57
C SER A 352 0.66 24.21 -9.57
N LEU A 353 0.78 23.55 -8.41
CA LEU A 353 -0.29 23.39 -7.43
C LEU A 353 -0.04 24.27 -6.18
N ALA A 354 -0.86 24.13 -5.14
CA ALA A 354 -0.79 24.98 -3.95
C ALA A 354 0.27 24.55 -2.92
N HIS A 355 1.11 23.56 -3.23
CA HIS A 355 2.15 23.02 -2.32
C HIS A 355 1.57 22.67 -0.92
N ARG A 356 0.42 21.98 -0.93
CA ARG A 356 -0.27 21.45 0.25
C ARG A 356 -0.38 19.94 0.11
N GLU A 357 -0.49 19.21 1.22
CA GLU A 357 -0.62 17.73 1.21
C GLU A 357 -1.78 17.25 0.33
N ASP A 358 -2.86 18.03 0.28
CA ASP A 358 -4.06 17.74 -0.50
C ASP A 358 -4.03 18.33 -1.93
N ASP A 359 -3.07 19.20 -2.24
CA ASP A 359 -2.89 19.86 -3.55
C ASP A 359 -1.42 19.79 -3.98
N ARG A 360 -0.87 18.57 -4.03
CA ARG A 360 0.45 18.28 -4.58
C ARG A 360 0.51 16.89 -5.22
N ILE A 361 1.55 16.67 -6.00
CA ILE A 361 1.99 15.34 -6.40
C ILE A 361 2.89 14.81 -5.27
N VAL A 362 2.63 13.60 -4.79
CA VAL A 362 3.29 13.04 -3.61
C VAL A 362 4.60 12.38 -3.99
N PHE A 363 5.68 12.70 -3.26
CA PHE A 363 6.98 12.08 -3.45
C PHE A 363 6.91 10.54 -3.42
N ASN A 364 7.52 9.91 -4.42
CA ASN A 364 7.51 8.46 -4.63
C ASN A 364 8.43 7.65 -3.69
N HIS A 365 9.02 8.28 -2.66
CA HIS A 365 9.52 7.60 -1.47
C HIS A 365 8.57 7.86 -0.31
N PRO A 366 7.56 6.99 -0.12
CA PRO A 366 6.64 7.08 1.00
C PRO A 366 7.37 6.96 2.31
N ASP A 367 6.97 7.78 3.26
CA ASP A 367 7.44 7.68 4.63
C ASP A 367 6.31 8.09 5.57
N PRO A 368 6.09 7.36 6.67
CA PRO A 368 5.13 7.78 7.65
C PRO A 368 5.61 9.07 8.31
N ARG A 369 4.64 9.89 8.73
CA ARG A 369 4.90 11.10 9.50
C ARG A 369 5.73 10.74 10.73
N HIS A 370 6.88 11.39 10.90
CA HIS A 370 7.75 11.14 12.03
C HIS A 370 8.55 12.38 12.43
N ARG A 371 9.00 12.39 13.69
CA ARG A 371 9.95 13.38 14.20
C ARG A 371 10.97 12.65 15.07
N ARG A 372 12.21 12.59 14.63
CA ARG A 372 13.32 11.93 15.32
C ARG A 372 14.43 12.93 15.62
N THR A 373 14.94 12.89 16.84
CA THR A 373 16.19 13.60 17.17
C THR A 373 17.37 12.70 16.78
N ASN A 374 18.25 13.22 15.94
CA ASN A 374 19.47 12.56 15.51
C ASN A 374 20.51 12.56 16.65
N PRO A 375 21.55 11.70 16.59
CA PRO A 375 22.58 11.65 17.63
C PRO A 375 23.31 12.99 17.89
N ASP A 376 23.34 13.89 16.90
CA ASP A 376 23.95 15.22 16.99
C ASP A 376 23.01 16.31 17.55
N GLY A 377 21.78 15.95 17.94
CA GLY A 377 20.77 16.87 18.45
C GLY A 377 19.92 17.57 17.37
N SER A 378 20.23 17.39 16.08
CA SER A 378 19.37 17.86 15.00
C SER A 378 18.07 17.05 14.94
N VAL A 379 17.01 17.60 14.36
CA VAL A 379 15.71 16.92 14.22
C VAL A 379 15.49 16.56 12.76
N SER A 380 15.35 15.27 12.48
CA SER A 380 14.78 14.76 11.24
C SER A 380 13.26 14.70 11.40
N GLU A 381 12.54 15.42 10.55
CA GLU A 381 11.08 15.48 10.59
C GLU A 381 10.50 15.29 9.20
N VAL A 382 9.62 14.31 9.06
CA VAL A 382 8.67 14.22 7.95
C VAL A 382 7.33 14.65 8.52
N THR A 383 6.89 15.85 8.13
CA THR A 383 5.72 16.48 8.73
C THR A 383 4.40 15.89 8.22
N TRP A 384 4.42 15.14 7.11
CA TRP A 384 3.25 14.68 6.36
C TRP A 384 3.23 13.15 6.36
N ASN A 385 2.06 12.53 6.18
CA ASN A 385 1.99 11.08 6.10
C ASN A 385 1.81 10.64 4.65
N THR A 386 2.89 10.19 4.00
CA THR A 386 2.83 9.67 2.63
C THR A 386 2.78 8.15 2.59
N ALA A 387 2.72 7.48 3.76
CA ALA A 387 2.32 6.08 3.84
C ALA A 387 0.79 6.00 3.76
N GLY A 388 0.28 5.58 2.60
CA GLY A 388 -1.13 5.24 2.38
C GLY A 388 -1.35 3.73 2.29
N ARG A 389 -2.62 3.31 2.14
CA ARG A 389 -3.02 1.89 1.98
C ARG A 389 -2.64 1.37 0.58
N HIS A 390 -1.35 1.25 0.36
CA HIS A 390 -0.75 0.99 -0.93
C HIS A 390 0.48 0.08 -0.73
N GLY A 391 0.84 -0.67 -1.77
CA GLY A 391 2.04 -1.49 -1.84
C GLY A 391 3.27 -0.69 -2.24
N GLU A 392 4.28 -1.41 -2.72
CA GLU A 392 5.58 -0.84 -3.09
C GLU A 392 5.56 -0.21 -4.48
N HIS A 393 6.61 0.55 -4.79
CA HIS A 393 7.01 0.91 -6.15
C HIS A 393 5.87 1.45 -7.04
N TRP A 394 5.50 0.70 -8.08
CA TRP A 394 4.48 1.07 -9.07
C TRP A 394 3.14 1.40 -8.41
N GLN A 395 2.74 0.57 -7.45
CA GLN A 395 1.42 0.68 -6.86
C GLN A 395 1.32 1.94 -5.98
N CYS A 396 2.38 2.29 -5.26
CA CYS A 396 2.45 3.55 -4.51
C CYS A 396 2.22 4.78 -5.40
N MET A 397 2.96 4.88 -6.52
CA MET A 397 2.80 6.02 -7.43
C MET A 397 1.40 6.04 -8.05
N ALA A 398 0.87 4.88 -8.45
CA ALA A 398 -0.49 4.78 -8.98
C ALA A 398 -1.54 5.21 -7.96
N TYR A 399 -1.39 4.81 -6.69
CA TYR A 399 -2.28 5.21 -5.60
C TYR A 399 -2.33 6.73 -5.47
N TRP A 400 -1.17 7.38 -5.36
CA TRP A 400 -1.10 8.84 -5.16
C TRP A 400 -1.49 9.63 -6.40
N ASP A 401 -1.09 9.20 -7.60
CA ASP A 401 -1.48 9.87 -8.85
C ASP A 401 -3.01 9.85 -9.03
N ARG A 402 -3.68 8.77 -8.62
CA ARG A 402 -5.15 8.64 -8.62
C ARG A 402 -5.87 9.47 -7.54
N THR A 403 -5.15 10.07 -6.59
CA THR A 403 -5.74 11.01 -5.63
C THR A 403 -5.92 12.42 -6.20
N LEU A 404 -5.25 12.73 -7.32
CA LEU A 404 -5.38 14.00 -7.99
C LEU A 404 -6.66 14.04 -8.83
N THR A 405 -7.44 15.12 -8.66
CA THR A 405 -8.62 15.36 -9.48
C THR A 405 -8.24 15.75 -10.91
N ASP A 406 -9.15 15.51 -11.86
CA ASP A 406 -9.04 16.04 -13.22
C ASP A 406 -8.79 17.56 -13.25
N ALA A 407 -9.38 18.31 -12.31
CA ALA A 407 -9.18 19.75 -12.21
C ALA A 407 -7.74 20.09 -11.80
N GLN A 408 -7.12 19.31 -10.92
CA GLN A 408 -5.71 19.46 -10.55
C GLN A 408 -4.79 19.16 -11.74
N TRP A 409 -5.05 18.08 -12.49
CA TRP A 409 -4.30 17.81 -13.72
C TRP A 409 -4.41 18.96 -14.73
N LEU A 410 -5.61 19.52 -14.93
CA LEU A 410 -5.80 20.65 -15.85
C LEU A 410 -5.18 21.99 -15.38
N ARG A 411 -4.67 22.06 -14.14
CA ARG A 411 -3.91 23.21 -13.61
C ARG A 411 -2.41 23.08 -13.77
N MET A 412 -1.91 22.00 -14.36
CA MET A 412 -0.47 21.83 -14.56
C MET A 412 0.10 23.00 -15.37
N TYR A 413 1.01 23.74 -14.73
CA TYR A 413 1.72 24.88 -15.30
C TYR A 413 2.67 24.45 -16.42
N ILE A 414 3.16 23.23 -16.27
CA ILE A 414 4.14 22.58 -17.13
C ILE A 414 3.43 21.77 -18.24
N GLY A 415 4.00 21.76 -19.45
CA GLY A 415 3.46 21.06 -20.62
C GLY A 415 2.55 21.93 -21.50
N TYR A 416 1.75 21.27 -22.34
CA TYR A 416 0.91 21.87 -23.37
C TYR A 416 -0.52 21.34 -23.29
N THR A 417 -1.51 22.14 -23.66
CA THR A 417 -2.90 21.66 -23.76
C THR A 417 -3.17 21.12 -25.14
N VAL A 418 -3.62 19.87 -25.21
CA VAL A 418 -4.09 19.25 -26.45
C VAL A 418 -5.50 18.70 -26.25
N THR A 419 -6.24 18.57 -27.36
CA THR A 419 -7.56 17.95 -27.38
C THR A 419 -7.53 16.69 -28.22
N VAL A 420 -8.19 15.65 -27.74
CA VAL A 420 -8.30 14.34 -28.40
C VAL A 420 -9.77 13.95 -28.50
N ARG A 421 -10.15 13.18 -29.51
CA ARG A 421 -11.55 12.78 -29.71
C ARG A 421 -11.96 11.76 -28.64
N ASP A 422 -13.14 11.95 -28.08
CA ASP A 422 -13.77 11.14 -27.03
C ASP A 422 -15.30 11.30 -27.25
N ALA A 423 -15.86 10.53 -28.17
CA ALA A 423 -17.15 10.89 -28.78
C ALA A 423 -18.37 10.69 -27.88
N ASP A 424 -18.27 9.84 -26.85
CA ASP A 424 -19.31 9.60 -25.84
C ASP A 424 -19.01 10.27 -24.48
N GLU A 425 -17.89 10.99 -24.38
CA GLU A 425 -17.46 11.80 -23.24
C GLU A 425 -17.22 10.98 -21.97
N ASP A 426 -16.84 9.71 -22.10
CA ASP A 426 -16.59 8.80 -20.99
C ASP A 426 -15.19 8.94 -20.37
N GLY A 427 -14.31 9.65 -21.07
CA GLY A 427 -12.96 9.99 -20.66
C GLY A 427 -11.86 9.15 -21.31
N VAL A 428 -12.18 8.17 -22.17
CA VAL A 428 -11.22 7.39 -22.96
C VAL A 428 -11.20 7.91 -24.40
N PRO A 429 -10.03 8.30 -24.95
CA PRO A 429 -9.98 8.75 -26.34
C PRO A 429 -10.27 7.64 -27.36
N ASP A 430 -10.87 7.96 -28.51
CA ASP A 430 -11.36 6.99 -29.51
C ASP A 430 -10.25 6.18 -30.24
N ASP A 431 -9.44 6.85 -31.07
CA ASP A 431 -8.43 6.23 -31.95
C ASP A 431 -7.38 7.30 -32.29
N ASP A 432 -6.58 7.66 -31.29
CA ASP A 432 -5.52 8.65 -31.43
C ASP A 432 -4.15 7.96 -31.33
N PRO A 433 -3.46 7.72 -32.46
CA PRO A 433 -2.22 6.94 -32.48
C PRO A 433 -1.07 7.60 -31.72
N ARG A 434 -1.21 8.87 -31.31
CA ARG A 434 -0.21 9.59 -30.51
C ARG A 434 -0.21 9.16 -29.04
N LEU A 435 -1.37 8.73 -28.54
CA LEU A 435 -1.55 8.43 -27.12
C LEU A 435 -0.99 7.05 -26.75
N PRO A 436 -0.71 6.76 -25.47
CA PRO A 436 -0.21 5.44 -25.05
C PRO A 436 -1.27 4.31 -25.07
N LEU A 437 -2.54 4.69 -24.93
CA LEU A 437 -3.72 3.82 -24.93
C LEU A 437 -4.95 4.65 -25.34
N ASP A 438 -5.87 4.03 -26.07
CA ASP A 438 -7.17 4.57 -26.51
C ASP A 438 -8.21 3.43 -26.58
N GLU A 439 -9.47 3.77 -26.85
CA GLU A 439 -10.60 2.85 -27.00
C GLU A 439 -10.28 1.70 -27.95
N LYS A 440 -9.73 2.00 -29.14
CA LYS A 440 -9.40 1.00 -30.15
C LYS A 440 -8.35 -0.02 -29.66
N ARG A 441 -7.31 0.44 -28.96
CA ARG A 441 -6.26 -0.43 -28.41
C ARG A 441 -6.71 -1.15 -27.14
N PHE A 442 -7.64 -0.57 -26.39
CA PHE A 442 -8.25 -1.22 -25.24
C PHE A 442 -9.30 -2.27 -25.64
N GLY A 443 -10.00 -2.05 -26.75
CA GLY A 443 -11.06 -2.90 -27.27
C GLY A 443 -12.48 -2.45 -26.87
N SER A 444 -12.64 -1.23 -26.34
CA SER A 444 -13.94 -0.62 -26.06
C SER A 444 -14.60 -0.01 -27.31
N ASN A 445 -15.84 0.42 -27.18
CA ASN A 445 -16.64 1.00 -28.25
C ASN A 445 -16.76 2.52 -28.09
N PRO A 446 -16.17 3.33 -29.00
CA PRO A 446 -16.01 4.78 -28.83
C PRO A 446 -17.31 5.59 -28.98
N ARG A 447 -18.45 4.92 -28.91
CA ARG A 447 -19.79 5.50 -28.99
C ARG A 447 -20.68 5.03 -27.84
N LYS A 448 -20.11 4.28 -26.90
CA LYS A 448 -20.79 3.75 -25.73
C LYS A 448 -19.93 4.10 -24.52
N ARG A 449 -20.45 5.04 -23.74
CA ARG A 449 -19.87 5.43 -22.45
C ARG A 449 -19.51 4.26 -21.52
N SER A 450 -20.20 3.13 -21.66
CA SER A 450 -19.91 1.87 -20.99
C SER A 450 -20.08 0.76 -22.01
N THR A 451 -18.98 0.12 -22.40
CA THR A 451 -19.00 -0.94 -23.41
C THR A 451 -19.66 -2.22 -22.88
N ASP A 452 -19.44 -2.55 -21.61
CA ASP A 452 -20.05 -3.69 -20.91
C ASP A 452 -21.47 -3.40 -20.37
N GLY A 453 -21.89 -2.14 -20.38
CA GLY A 453 -23.18 -1.67 -19.88
C GLY A 453 -23.28 -1.55 -18.35
N ARG A 454 -22.15 -1.61 -17.62
CA ARG A 454 -22.08 -1.49 -16.15
C ARG A 454 -21.29 -0.26 -15.69
N ILE A 455 -19.99 -0.25 -15.96
CA ILE A 455 -19.08 0.85 -15.57
C ILE A 455 -18.53 1.53 -16.82
N THR A 456 -18.06 2.79 -16.69
CA THR A 456 -17.50 3.48 -17.86
C THR A 456 -16.22 2.83 -18.34
N ASP A 457 -15.85 3.03 -19.61
CA ASP A 457 -14.65 2.42 -20.14
C ASP A 457 -13.41 3.03 -19.46
N LEU A 458 -13.45 4.30 -19.05
CA LEU A 458 -12.41 4.88 -18.18
C LEU A 458 -12.26 4.14 -16.84
N GLN A 459 -13.37 3.87 -16.15
CA GLN A 459 -13.35 3.10 -14.90
C GLN A 459 -12.77 1.70 -15.14
N LYS A 460 -13.12 1.07 -16.27
CA LYS A 460 -12.62 -0.23 -16.68
C LYS A 460 -11.10 -0.22 -16.91
N VAL A 461 -10.58 0.74 -17.67
CA VAL A 461 -9.14 0.88 -17.92
C VAL A 461 -8.38 1.03 -16.60
N MET A 462 -8.95 1.77 -15.64
CA MET A 462 -8.32 2.07 -14.36
C MET A 462 -8.38 0.91 -13.34
N LEU A 463 -9.04 -0.22 -13.65
CA LEU A 463 -8.99 -1.42 -12.80
C LEU A 463 -7.56 -1.95 -12.63
N SER A 464 -6.71 -1.75 -13.66
CA SER A 464 -5.29 -2.12 -13.65
C SER A 464 -4.42 -0.89 -13.41
N THR A 465 -3.28 -1.06 -12.73
CA THR A 465 -2.22 -0.05 -12.67
C THR A 465 -1.41 0.06 -13.96
N TRP A 466 -1.55 -0.94 -14.85
CA TRP A 466 -0.77 -1.16 -16.06
C TRP A 466 0.74 -1.32 -15.80
N ALA A 467 1.11 -1.72 -14.59
CA ALA A 467 2.46 -2.12 -14.23
C ALA A 467 2.78 -3.49 -14.85
N HIS A 468 3.79 -3.55 -15.71
CA HIS A 468 4.03 -4.72 -16.56
C HIS A 468 4.54 -5.94 -15.77
N THR A 469 5.56 -5.73 -14.92
CA THR A 469 6.25 -6.79 -14.16
C THR A 469 6.82 -6.23 -12.86
N HIS A 470 7.18 -7.12 -11.94
CA HIS A 470 8.10 -6.80 -10.84
C HIS A 470 9.41 -6.19 -11.37
N LEU A 471 10.09 -5.40 -10.53
CA LEU A 471 11.37 -4.76 -10.85
C LEU A 471 12.45 -5.78 -11.21
N GLN A 472 12.95 -5.69 -12.45
CA GLN A 472 14.01 -6.56 -12.96
C GLN A 472 14.64 -6.01 -14.25
N ASN A 473 15.77 -6.57 -14.67
CA ASN A 473 16.48 -6.16 -15.88
C ASN A 473 15.56 -6.19 -17.12
N SER A 474 15.44 -5.07 -17.84
CA SER A 474 14.57 -4.96 -19.04
C SER A 474 14.82 -6.05 -20.08
N PHE A 475 16.07 -6.52 -20.26
CA PHE A 475 16.40 -7.58 -21.22
C PHE A 475 16.01 -8.99 -20.76
N ASN A 476 15.54 -9.14 -19.52
CA ASN A 476 15.13 -10.40 -18.93
C ASN A 476 13.77 -10.28 -18.24
N LYS A 477 12.84 -9.53 -18.84
CA LYS A 477 11.46 -9.42 -18.37
C LYS A 477 10.57 -10.47 -19.03
N PRO A 478 9.68 -11.14 -18.28
CA PRO A 478 8.57 -11.87 -18.86
C PRO A 478 7.51 -10.91 -19.44
N PRO A 479 6.56 -11.42 -20.24
CA PRO A 479 5.36 -10.68 -20.61
C PRO A 479 4.50 -10.32 -19.38
N ALA A 480 3.54 -9.41 -19.58
CA ALA A 480 2.52 -9.06 -18.59
C ALA A 480 1.82 -10.31 -18.05
N GLN A 481 1.73 -10.42 -16.73
CA GLN A 481 1.16 -11.61 -16.05
C GLN A 481 -0.23 -11.36 -15.44
N TYR A 482 -0.63 -10.09 -15.31
CA TYR A 482 -1.90 -9.74 -14.70
C TYR A 482 -3.07 -9.94 -15.67
N ILE A 483 -4.25 -10.25 -15.12
CA ILE A 483 -5.50 -10.24 -15.88
C ILE A 483 -5.75 -8.82 -16.35
N LYS A 484 -5.82 -8.63 -17.67
CA LYS A 484 -6.07 -7.32 -18.26
C LYS A 484 -7.55 -6.98 -18.13
N PRO A 485 -7.91 -5.73 -17.80
CA PRO A 485 -9.31 -5.29 -17.84
C PRO A 485 -9.95 -5.58 -19.20
N ASN A 486 -11.18 -6.09 -19.18
CA ASN A 486 -11.88 -6.49 -20.40
C ASN A 486 -13.11 -5.58 -20.65
N PRO A 487 -13.05 -4.63 -21.61
CA PRO A 487 -14.13 -3.64 -21.81
C PRO A 487 -15.49 -4.22 -22.17
N ILE A 488 -15.55 -5.45 -22.69
CA ILE A 488 -16.81 -6.07 -23.12
C ILE A 488 -17.40 -7.04 -22.10
N SER A 489 -16.71 -7.30 -20.98
CA SER A 489 -17.17 -8.25 -19.95
C SER A 489 -17.53 -7.50 -18.67
N PRO A 490 -18.74 -7.62 -18.11
CA PRO A 490 -19.10 -6.97 -16.85
C PRO A 490 -18.43 -7.59 -15.61
N ASP A 491 -17.81 -8.76 -15.77
CA ASP A 491 -17.05 -9.54 -14.78
C ASP A 491 -15.73 -9.91 -15.48
N THR A 492 -14.66 -9.20 -15.17
CA THR A 492 -13.40 -9.29 -15.92
C THR A 492 -12.65 -10.59 -15.64
N ASP A 493 -12.61 -11.03 -14.38
CA ASP A 493 -11.86 -12.22 -13.97
C ASP A 493 -12.70 -13.50 -13.90
N GLY A 494 -14.03 -13.38 -13.99
CA GLY A 494 -14.96 -14.49 -14.05
C GLY A 494 -15.31 -15.11 -12.70
N ASP A 495 -15.08 -14.40 -11.59
CA ASP A 495 -15.33 -14.92 -10.23
C ASP A 495 -16.83 -14.95 -9.85
N GLY A 496 -17.67 -14.31 -10.66
CA GLY A 496 -19.13 -14.23 -10.50
C GLY A 496 -19.63 -12.95 -9.83
N LEU A 497 -18.76 -12.03 -9.44
CA LEU A 497 -19.07 -10.65 -9.08
C LEU A 497 -18.81 -9.74 -10.28
N THR A 498 -19.60 -8.67 -10.41
CA THR A 498 -19.35 -7.69 -11.47
C THR A 498 -18.37 -6.62 -10.99
N ASP A 499 -17.59 -6.06 -11.91
CA ASP A 499 -16.49 -5.14 -11.60
C ASP A 499 -16.92 -3.88 -10.81
N ASP A 500 -18.21 -3.52 -10.81
CA ASP A 500 -18.76 -2.40 -10.01
C ASP A 500 -18.92 -2.71 -8.51
N ILE A 501 -18.92 -3.99 -8.14
CA ILE A 501 -19.10 -4.45 -6.75
C ILE A 501 -17.97 -5.33 -6.25
N ASP A 502 -17.16 -5.87 -7.16
CA ASP A 502 -16.00 -6.68 -6.81
C ASP A 502 -14.87 -5.79 -6.25
N PRO A 503 -14.40 -6.01 -5.01
CA PRO A 503 -13.23 -5.31 -4.48
C PRO A 503 -11.93 -5.63 -5.24
N TYR A 504 -11.90 -6.70 -6.01
CA TYR A 504 -10.72 -7.23 -6.70
C TYR A 504 -10.99 -7.71 -8.13
N PRO A 505 -11.48 -6.85 -9.06
CA PRO A 505 -12.00 -7.24 -10.39
C PRO A 505 -11.02 -7.92 -11.37
N LEU A 506 -9.75 -8.08 -10.97
CA LEU A 506 -8.67 -8.67 -11.76
C LEU A 506 -8.10 -9.93 -11.09
N TYR A 507 -8.73 -10.43 -10.04
CA TYR A 507 -8.23 -11.50 -9.20
C TYR A 507 -9.37 -12.49 -8.87
N PRO A 508 -9.41 -13.66 -9.52
CA PRO A 508 -10.55 -14.58 -9.48
C PRO A 508 -10.66 -15.36 -8.14
N TRP A 509 -10.05 -14.85 -7.08
CA TRP A 509 -9.98 -15.47 -5.78
C TRP A 509 -10.80 -14.66 -4.78
N GLN A 510 -11.59 -15.38 -3.98
CA GLN A 510 -12.36 -14.74 -2.93
C GLN A 510 -11.40 -14.10 -1.90
N PRO A 511 -11.63 -12.83 -1.51
CA PRO A 511 -10.77 -12.10 -0.58
C PRO A 511 -11.06 -12.53 0.87
N PHE A 512 -10.90 -13.81 1.16
CA PHE A 512 -11.16 -14.40 2.47
C PHE A 512 -9.97 -15.16 3.03
N ILE A 513 -9.80 -15.04 4.34
CA ILE A 513 -8.90 -15.86 5.14
C ILE A 513 -9.77 -16.80 5.95
N TYR A 514 -9.68 -18.09 5.66
CA TYR A 514 -10.60 -19.08 6.21
C TYR A 514 -10.26 -19.39 7.67
N ALA A 515 -11.29 -19.50 8.51
CA ALA A 515 -11.10 -19.93 9.88
C ALA A 515 -10.76 -21.41 9.93
N TYR A 516 -9.48 -21.73 10.17
CA TYR A 516 -8.93 -23.06 10.16
C TYR A 516 -7.57 -23.07 10.88
N ARG A 517 -7.34 -24.06 11.75
CA ARG A 517 -6.04 -24.27 12.41
C ARG A 517 -5.23 -25.26 11.58
N ALA A 518 -4.22 -24.76 10.89
CA ALA A 518 -3.29 -25.60 10.15
C ALA A 518 -2.15 -26.12 11.02
N THR A 519 -1.71 -27.34 10.74
CA THR A 519 -0.53 -27.97 11.29
C THR A 519 0.67 -27.60 10.42
N VAL A 520 1.65 -26.88 10.96
CA VAL A 520 2.87 -26.53 10.21
C VAL A 520 3.84 -27.73 10.20
N ASP A 521 3.69 -28.65 9.25
CA ASP A 521 4.47 -29.89 9.14
C ASP A 521 5.09 -30.15 7.75
N GLY A 522 4.77 -29.31 6.77
CA GLY A 522 5.18 -29.38 5.37
C GLY A 522 4.25 -30.20 4.48
N ASN A 523 2.99 -30.46 4.88
CA ASN A 523 2.05 -31.33 4.18
C ASN A 523 0.74 -30.61 3.79
N ASP A 524 0.48 -30.49 2.49
CA ASP A 524 -0.68 -29.77 1.96
C ASP A 524 -2.00 -30.57 2.00
N SER A 525 -2.02 -31.82 2.47
CA SER A 525 -3.21 -32.67 2.44
C SER A 525 -4.41 -32.11 3.22
N GLU A 526 -4.15 -31.41 4.32
CA GLU A 526 -5.19 -30.82 5.17
C GLU A 526 -5.80 -29.52 4.57
N TRP A 527 -5.10 -28.90 3.61
CA TRP A 527 -5.51 -27.67 2.94
C TRP A 527 -6.46 -27.89 1.75
N THR A 528 -6.92 -29.11 1.52
CA THR A 528 -7.77 -29.45 0.36
C THR A 528 -9.12 -28.73 0.36
N SER A 529 -9.66 -28.40 1.54
CA SER A 529 -10.92 -27.66 1.70
C SER A 529 -10.76 -26.14 1.67
N ILE A 530 -9.52 -25.63 1.73
CA ILE A 530 -9.21 -24.21 1.70
C ILE A 530 -9.01 -23.78 0.24
N PRO A 531 -9.81 -22.84 -0.29
CA PRO A 531 -9.61 -22.29 -1.62
C PRO A 531 -8.27 -21.54 -1.77
N PRO A 532 -7.71 -21.47 -2.98
CA PRO A 532 -6.57 -20.60 -3.25
C PRO A 532 -6.94 -19.13 -3.09
N ALA A 533 -5.97 -18.35 -2.61
CA ALA A 533 -6.01 -16.89 -2.58
C ALA A 533 -5.08 -16.26 -3.64
N GLY A 534 -4.40 -17.09 -4.43
CA GLY A 534 -3.47 -16.68 -5.48
C GLY A 534 -2.90 -17.89 -6.21
N GLU A 535 -2.90 -17.88 -7.54
CA GLU A 535 -2.34 -18.93 -8.38
C GLU A 535 -1.67 -18.34 -9.62
N THR A 536 -0.60 -18.96 -10.11
CA THR A 536 0.03 -18.61 -11.38
C THR A 536 0.65 -19.84 -12.03
N GLU A 537 0.58 -19.93 -13.36
CA GLU A 537 1.22 -20.96 -14.18
C GLU A 537 2.00 -20.31 -15.32
N GLU A 538 3.11 -19.67 -14.96
CA GLU A 538 3.89 -18.84 -15.87
C GLU A 538 5.37 -19.26 -15.89
N GLY A 539 6.02 -19.16 -17.05
CA GLY A 539 7.44 -19.50 -17.18
C GLY A 539 7.78 -20.97 -16.86
N GLY A 540 6.79 -21.88 -16.90
CA GLY A 540 6.95 -23.27 -16.48
C GLY A 540 6.99 -23.45 -14.96
N ILE A 541 6.59 -22.43 -14.20
CA ILE A 541 6.40 -22.47 -12.75
C ILE A 541 4.90 -22.50 -12.48
N ARG A 542 4.44 -23.51 -11.73
CA ARG A 542 3.10 -23.52 -11.15
C ARG A 542 3.21 -23.19 -9.67
N PHE A 543 2.51 -22.15 -9.25
CA PHE A 543 2.48 -21.68 -7.87
C PHE A 543 1.04 -21.53 -7.38
N THR A 544 0.78 -21.96 -6.15
CA THR A 544 -0.48 -21.72 -5.44
C THR A 544 -0.19 -21.20 -4.03
N PHE A 545 -0.95 -20.18 -3.64
CA PHE A 545 -1.01 -19.63 -2.30
C PHE A 545 -2.38 -19.88 -1.67
N LYS A 546 -2.39 -20.37 -0.43
CA LYS A 546 -3.58 -20.49 0.41
C LYS A 546 -3.33 -19.88 1.77
N GLN A 547 -4.40 -19.42 2.42
CA GLN A 547 -4.32 -18.77 3.72
C GLN A 547 -5.49 -19.12 4.63
N ALA A 548 -5.19 -19.18 5.92
CA ALA A 548 -6.13 -19.49 6.99
C ALA A 548 -5.75 -18.74 8.28
N HIS A 549 -6.66 -18.73 9.25
CA HIS A 549 -6.39 -18.17 10.58
C HIS A 549 -7.13 -18.94 11.68
N ASP A 550 -6.62 -18.81 12.90
CA ASP A 550 -7.36 -19.09 14.12
C ASP A 550 -7.04 -18.02 15.19
N GLU A 551 -7.44 -18.27 16.43
CA GLU A 551 -7.16 -17.34 17.54
C GLU A 551 -5.66 -17.23 17.87
N ASN A 552 -4.83 -18.18 17.43
CA ASN A 552 -3.41 -18.26 17.79
C ASN A 552 -2.47 -17.80 16.69
N ALA A 553 -2.85 -17.95 15.42
CA ALA A 553 -1.96 -17.61 14.32
C ALA A 553 -2.69 -17.41 12.99
N TYR A 554 -2.01 -16.69 12.11
CA TYR A 554 -2.24 -16.67 10.68
C TYR A 554 -1.39 -17.79 10.06
N TYR A 555 -1.97 -18.56 9.15
CA TYR A 555 -1.31 -19.67 8.47
C TYR A 555 -1.29 -19.42 6.97
N GLY A 556 -0.18 -19.77 6.32
CA GLY A 556 -0.07 -19.75 4.87
C GLY A 556 0.58 -21.02 4.32
N LEU A 557 0.14 -21.38 3.11
CA LEU A 557 0.68 -22.48 2.33
C LEU A 557 1.15 -21.95 0.99
N PHE A 558 2.40 -22.26 0.64
CA PHE A 558 2.91 -22.17 -0.73
C PHE A 558 3.11 -23.57 -1.29
N THR A 559 2.54 -23.84 -2.47
CA THR A 559 2.96 -24.96 -3.30
C THR A 559 3.60 -24.43 -4.56
N VAL A 560 4.76 -24.95 -4.93
CA VAL A 560 5.52 -24.48 -6.08
C VAL A 560 6.18 -25.63 -6.81
N LYS A 561 6.00 -25.68 -8.13
CA LYS A 561 6.57 -26.68 -9.02
C LYS A 561 7.21 -26.00 -10.22
N GLY A 562 8.37 -26.48 -10.64
CA GLY A 562 9.12 -25.91 -11.76
C GLY A 562 10.49 -25.38 -11.33
N ASN A 563 11.14 -24.62 -12.20
CA ASN A 563 12.50 -24.13 -11.99
C ASN A 563 12.52 -22.76 -11.31
N TRP A 564 12.21 -22.74 -10.02
CA TRP A 564 12.14 -21.53 -9.19
C TRP A 564 13.36 -21.38 -8.27
N LYS A 565 13.72 -20.14 -7.95
CA LYS A 565 14.86 -19.77 -7.11
C LYS A 565 14.42 -19.08 -5.82
N ARG A 566 13.35 -18.28 -5.87
CA ARG A 566 12.89 -17.50 -4.72
C ARG A 566 11.38 -17.28 -4.74
N ILE A 567 10.76 -17.24 -3.57
CA ILE A 567 9.44 -16.65 -3.34
C ILE A 567 9.65 -15.42 -2.45
N TYR A 568 9.08 -14.28 -2.82
CA TYR A 568 9.06 -13.07 -2.01
C TYR A 568 7.60 -12.71 -1.71
N ALA A 569 7.25 -12.64 -0.44
CA ALA A 569 5.91 -12.30 0.00
C ALA A 569 5.96 -11.16 1.02
N VAL A 570 5.08 -10.18 0.86
CA VAL A 570 4.88 -9.06 1.79
C VAL A 570 3.46 -9.12 2.30
N TYR A 571 3.33 -9.05 3.63
CA TYR A 571 2.05 -9.05 4.33
C TYR A 571 1.85 -7.74 5.07
N ASP A 572 0.70 -7.11 4.86
CA ASP A 572 0.22 -6.00 5.66
C ASP A 572 -0.88 -6.49 6.59
N GLY A 573 -0.49 -6.81 7.83
CA GLY A 573 -1.42 -7.33 8.82
C GLY A 573 -2.32 -6.28 9.46
N GLU A 574 -2.05 -4.98 9.30
CA GLU A 574 -2.80 -3.87 9.92
C GLU A 574 -3.70 -3.11 8.93
N GLY A 575 -3.60 -3.37 7.63
CA GLY A 575 -4.43 -2.72 6.62
C GLY A 575 -4.00 -1.28 6.31
N LYS A 576 -2.74 -0.91 6.61
CA LYS A 576 -2.21 0.45 6.54
C LYS A 576 -1.27 0.70 5.35
N GLY A 577 -0.99 -0.30 4.53
CA GLY A 577 -0.02 -0.29 3.44
C GLY A 577 1.41 -0.56 3.88
N VAL A 578 2.26 -1.02 2.95
CA VAL A 578 3.60 -1.56 3.24
C VAL A 578 4.58 -0.54 3.82
N PHE A 579 4.40 0.75 3.54
CA PHE A 579 5.29 1.79 4.05
C PHE A 579 4.86 2.36 5.41
N SER A 580 3.72 1.93 5.96
CA SER A 580 3.37 2.26 7.34
C SER A 580 4.37 1.69 8.34
N ARG A 581 5.10 0.62 7.96
CA ARG A 581 6.06 -0.17 8.75
C ARG A 581 5.46 -0.89 9.96
N GLU A 582 4.36 -0.40 10.50
CA GLU A 582 3.58 -1.05 11.55
C GLU A 582 2.85 -2.27 11.00
N GLY A 583 3.09 -3.44 11.59
CA GLY A 583 2.38 -4.67 11.21
C GLY A 583 2.74 -5.23 9.84
N ILE A 584 3.88 -4.82 9.27
CA ILE A 584 4.37 -5.37 8.00
C ILE A 584 5.29 -6.55 8.24
N GLN A 585 4.99 -7.68 7.60
CA GLN A 585 5.81 -8.89 7.68
C GLN A 585 6.23 -9.31 6.28
N THR A 586 7.54 -9.50 6.07
CA THR A 586 8.05 -10.10 4.83
C THR A 586 8.44 -11.55 5.05
N ILE A 587 8.22 -12.40 4.05
CA ILE A 587 8.68 -13.79 4.02
C ILE A 587 9.39 -14.00 2.67
N GLU A 588 10.68 -14.30 2.71
CA GLU A 588 11.48 -14.66 1.56
C GLU A 588 11.92 -16.12 1.70
N VAL A 589 11.49 -16.97 0.75
CA VAL A 589 11.89 -18.37 0.65
C VAL A 589 12.93 -18.49 -0.47
N LEU A 590 14.11 -19.02 -0.15
CA LEU A 590 15.19 -19.24 -1.12
C LEU A 590 15.35 -20.75 -1.40
N ASN A 591 15.38 -21.11 -2.69
CA ASN A 591 15.55 -22.47 -3.16
C ASN A 591 17.02 -22.74 -3.52
N GLY A 592 17.79 -23.18 -2.52
CA GLY A 592 19.18 -23.64 -2.70
C GLY A 592 19.31 -25.16 -2.57
N GLU A 593 20.48 -25.64 -2.16
CA GLU A 593 20.69 -27.04 -1.74
C GLU A 593 19.71 -27.44 -0.63
N THR A 594 19.48 -26.50 0.30
CA THR A 594 18.42 -26.55 1.30
C THR A 594 17.52 -25.32 1.15
N LEU A 595 16.23 -25.47 1.47
CA LEU A 595 15.32 -24.34 1.57
C LEU A 595 15.67 -23.49 2.78
N THR A 596 15.67 -22.17 2.62
CA THR A 596 15.80 -21.22 3.72
C THR A 596 14.70 -20.19 3.68
N VAL A 597 14.14 -19.86 4.84
CA VAL A 597 13.14 -18.80 5.00
C VAL A 597 13.74 -17.68 5.85
N ARG A 598 13.57 -16.44 5.41
CA ARG A 598 13.99 -15.24 6.15
C ARG A 598 12.95 -14.12 6.00
N SER A 599 13.07 -13.10 6.83
CA SER A 599 12.33 -11.84 6.67
C SER A 599 13.31 -10.73 6.32
N ALA A 600 13.07 -10.07 5.20
CA ALA A 600 14.01 -9.12 4.60
C ALA A 600 13.98 -7.74 5.28
N TRP A 601 12.82 -7.30 5.79
CA TRP A 601 12.65 -5.92 6.27
C TRP A 601 12.74 -5.78 7.79
N ALA A 602 12.23 -6.77 8.51
CA ALA A 602 12.21 -6.77 9.97
C ALA A 602 12.30 -8.21 10.48
N PRO A 603 12.76 -8.44 11.72
CA PRO A 603 12.65 -9.75 12.34
C PRO A 603 11.22 -10.29 12.30
N ALA A 604 11.05 -11.60 12.15
CA ALA A 604 9.76 -12.29 12.18
C ALA A 604 9.63 -13.13 13.48
N PRO A 605 9.50 -12.49 14.64
CA PRO A 605 9.41 -13.19 15.93
C PRO A 605 8.25 -14.19 15.92
N GLY A 606 8.53 -15.40 16.41
CA GLY A 606 7.58 -16.51 16.45
C GLY A 606 7.15 -17.11 15.10
N LEU A 607 7.73 -16.68 13.97
CA LEU A 607 7.52 -17.34 12.67
C LEU A 607 7.94 -18.81 12.76
N LYS A 608 6.99 -19.72 12.48
CA LYS A 608 7.26 -21.15 12.31
C LYS A 608 7.07 -21.50 10.85
N TRP A 609 7.89 -22.41 10.33
CA TRP A 609 7.73 -22.93 8.98
C TRP A 609 8.25 -24.36 8.86
N LYS A 610 7.68 -25.10 7.90
CA LYS A 610 8.11 -26.43 7.48
C LYS A 610 7.98 -26.57 5.98
N SER A 611 8.71 -27.53 5.41
CA SER A 611 8.66 -27.79 3.97
C SER A 611 8.87 -29.26 3.66
N SER A 612 8.29 -29.72 2.56
CA SER A 612 8.57 -31.02 1.97
C SER A 612 8.73 -30.91 0.45
N ARG A 613 9.32 -31.94 -0.17
CA ARG A 613 9.35 -32.10 -1.63
C ARG A 613 8.63 -33.40 -1.98
N LYS A 614 7.60 -33.30 -2.83
CA LYS A 614 6.85 -34.43 -3.36
C LYS A 614 7.62 -35.14 -4.47
N ALA A 615 7.25 -36.39 -4.73
CA ALA A 615 7.86 -37.21 -5.78
C ALA A 615 7.71 -36.61 -7.20
N ASP A 616 6.68 -35.78 -7.42
CA ASP A 616 6.42 -35.13 -8.70
C ASP A 616 7.20 -33.81 -8.88
N GLY A 617 8.09 -33.47 -7.95
CA GLY A 617 8.91 -32.26 -7.97
C GLY A 617 8.27 -31.03 -7.33
N THR A 618 7.03 -31.14 -6.82
CA THR A 618 6.38 -30.03 -6.09
C THR A 618 7.05 -29.81 -4.75
N THR A 619 7.39 -28.57 -4.44
CA THR A 619 7.78 -28.13 -3.09
C THR A 619 6.56 -27.59 -2.36
N VAL A 620 6.35 -28.06 -1.13
CA VAL A 620 5.31 -27.58 -0.22
C VAL A 620 6.00 -26.82 0.91
N ILE A 621 5.53 -25.62 1.22
CA ILE A 621 6.00 -24.80 2.33
C ILE A 621 4.78 -24.34 3.12
N GLU A 622 4.78 -24.62 4.41
CA GLU A 622 3.78 -24.10 5.36
C GLU A 622 4.46 -23.16 6.33
N PHE A 623 3.75 -22.11 6.73
CA PHE A 623 4.21 -21.21 7.77
C PHE A 623 3.07 -20.72 8.65
N SER A 624 3.41 -20.30 9.87
CA SER A 624 2.49 -19.62 10.78
C SER A 624 3.13 -18.36 11.35
N LEU A 625 2.36 -17.27 11.38
CA LEU A 625 2.68 -16.03 12.07
C LEU A 625 1.78 -15.90 13.31
N PRO A 626 2.34 -15.75 14.52
CA PRO A 626 1.54 -15.75 15.73
C PRO A 626 0.63 -14.52 15.82
N ASN A 627 -0.58 -14.75 16.31
CA ASN A 627 -1.46 -13.72 16.83
C ASN A 627 -1.01 -13.37 18.24
N ARG A 628 -0.71 -12.09 18.52
CA ARG A 628 -0.25 -11.63 19.84
C ARG A 628 1.08 -12.27 20.28
N GLY A 629 1.51 -11.96 21.51
CA GLY A 629 2.72 -12.51 22.12
C GLY A 629 3.98 -12.05 21.41
N GLU A 630 4.69 -12.99 20.78
CA GLU A 630 5.83 -12.69 19.92
C GLU A 630 5.41 -12.08 18.57
N GLY A 631 4.16 -12.23 18.15
CA GLY A 631 3.65 -11.72 16.87
C GLY A 631 3.48 -10.22 16.84
N ILE A 632 3.66 -9.63 15.65
CA ILE A 632 3.48 -8.20 15.39
C ILE A 632 2.04 -7.83 14.99
N TRP A 633 1.14 -8.82 14.96
CA TRP A 633 -0.26 -8.65 14.57
C TRP A 633 -1.18 -8.96 15.75
N PHE A 634 -2.37 -8.35 15.72
CA PHE A 634 -3.40 -8.57 16.72
C PHE A 634 -4.77 -8.65 16.06
N TRP A 635 -5.49 -9.72 16.33
CA TRP A 635 -6.92 -9.83 16.06
C TRP A 635 -7.63 -10.66 17.11
N THR A 636 -8.96 -10.59 17.07
CA THR A 636 -9.86 -11.44 17.84
C THR A 636 -10.98 -11.82 16.89
N ARG A 637 -11.24 -13.12 16.72
CA ARG A 637 -12.26 -13.65 15.79
C ARG A 637 -12.00 -13.23 14.33
N GLY A 638 -13.04 -13.04 13.52
CA GLY A 638 -12.93 -12.57 12.15
C GLY A 638 -12.90 -11.04 12.03
N GLY A 639 -13.07 -10.55 10.81
CA GLY A 639 -13.22 -9.13 10.49
C GLY A 639 -11.92 -8.36 10.28
N ARG A 640 -10.77 -8.96 10.58
CA ARG A 640 -9.47 -8.34 10.29
C ARG A 640 -9.09 -8.53 8.82
N GLU A 641 -8.63 -7.48 8.16
CA GLU A 641 -8.07 -7.57 6.81
C GLU A 641 -6.54 -7.77 6.88
N VAL A 642 -6.02 -8.63 6.01
CA VAL A 642 -4.57 -8.79 5.79
C VAL A 642 -4.28 -8.66 4.30
N GLY A 643 -3.40 -7.73 3.95
CA GLY A 643 -2.90 -7.55 2.59
C GLY A 643 -1.77 -8.53 2.28
N ALA A 644 -1.76 -9.11 1.09
CA ALA A 644 -0.65 -9.93 0.59
C ALA A 644 -0.18 -9.43 -0.79
N SER A 645 1.13 -9.35 -0.98
CA SER A 645 1.77 -9.22 -2.30
C SER A 645 2.80 -10.33 -2.44
N ILE A 646 2.78 -11.07 -3.55
CA ILE A 646 3.59 -12.28 -3.70
C ILE A 646 4.20 -12.34 -5.11
N ASP A 647 5.51 -12.59 -5.15
CA ASP A 647 6.30 -12.78 -6.35
C ASP A 647 7.10 -14.09 -6.29
N VAL A 648 7.14 -14.81 -7.41
CA VAL A 648 7.92 -16.03 -7.59
C VAL A 648 9.00 -15.78 -8.64
N ILE A 649 10.26 -15.93 -8.25
CA ILE A 649 11.41 -15.67 -9.10
C ILE A 649 11.98 -17.01 -9.60
N ALA A 650 12.06 -17.14 -10.91
CA ALA A 650 12.65 -18.28 -11.61
C ALA A 650 14.17 -18.35 -11.45
N ALA A 651 14.76 -19.50 -11.77
CA ALA A 651 16.22 -19.67 -11.72
C ALA A 651 16.98 -18.80 -12.75
N ASP A 652 16.30 -18.34 -13.81
CA ASP A 652 16.83 -17.38 -14.77
C ASP A 652 16.58 -15.92 -14.34
N ASP A 653 16.18 -15.68 -13.08
CA ASP A 653 15.90 -14.37 -12.48
C ASP A 653 14.67 -13.62 -13.06
N LYS A 654 13.82 -14.27 -13.87
CA LYS A 654 12.50 -13.72 -14.19
C LYS A 654 11.58 -13.78 -12.98
N ALA A 655 10.96 -12.66 -12.65
CA ALA A 655 9.98 -12.54 -11.59
C ALA A 655 8.55 -12.66 -12.14
N TYR A 656 7.75 -13.47 -11.45
CA TYR A 656 6.35 -13.72 -11.73
C TYR A 656 5.47 -13.28 -10.55
N SER A 657 4.72 -12.21 -10.73
CA SER A 657 3.81 -11.67 -9.70
C SER A 657 2.50 -12.45 -9.71
N VAL A 658 2.03 -12.86 -8.53
CA VAL A 658 0.74 -13.56 -8.38
C VAL A 658 -0.42 -12.58 -8.55
N TYR A 659 -0.24 -11.35 -8.07
CA TYR A 659 -1.14 -10.22 -8.28
C TYR A 659 -0.52 -9.24 -9.28
N GLU A 660 -1.16 -8.10 -9.58
CA GLU A 660 -0.42 -7.02 -10.24
C GLU A 660 0.85 -6.68 -9.43
N PRO A 661 1.98 -6.35 -10.09
CA PRO A 661 3.25 -6.12 -9.39
C PRO A 661 3.12 -5.15 -8.22
N TYR A 662 3.51 -5.61 -7.03
CA TYR A 662 3.42 -4.89 -5.75
C TYR A 662 2.01 -4.55 -5.27
N HIS A 663 0.96 -5.02 -5.93
CA HIS A 663 -0.41 -4.84 -5.46
C HIS A 663 -0.66 -5.69 -4.22
N LEU A 664 -1.34 -5.09 -3.22
CA LEU A 664 -1.77 -5.76 -2.01
C LEU A 664 -3.19 -6.29 -2.22
N PHE A 665 -3.32 -7.61 -2.30
CA PHE A 665 -4.60 -8.30 -2.22
C PHE A 665 -5.00 -8.43 -0.75
N TYR A 666 -5.96 -7.62 -0.30
CA TYR A 666 -6.47 -7.66 1.07
C TYR A 666 -7.59 -8.70 1.18
N ALA A 667 -7.38 -9.67 2.05
CA ALA A 667 -8.38 -10.67 2.37
C ALA A 667 -8.91 -10.46 3.79
N LEU A 668 -10.21 -10.65 3.97
CA LEU A 668 -10.91 -10.53 5.24
C LEU A 668 -10.89 -11.87 5.99
N MET A 669 -10.47 -11.86 7.25
CA MET A 669 -10.61 -12.99 8.17
C MET A 669 -12.08 -13.34 8.37
N LEU A 670 -12.47 -14.55 7.98
CA LEU A 670 -13.82 -15.05 8.22
C LEU A 670 -14.01 -15.36 9.70
N GLU A 671 -15.21 -15.11 10.20
CA GLU A 671 -15.59 -15.59 11.53
C GLU A 671 -15.41 -17.12 11.61
N PRO A 672 -14.78 -17.64 12.69
CA PRO A 672 -14.80 -19.06 12.97
C PRO A 672 -16.23 -19.58 13.04
N ASN A 673 -16.65 -20.33 12.02
CA ASN A 673 -17.96 -20.97 12.00
C ASN A 673 -17.92 -22.20 12.93
N GLY A 674 -18.46 -22.03 14.14
CA GLY A 674 -18.46 -23.07 15.16
C GLY A 674 -17.22 -23.02 16.05
N ARG A 675 -17.36 -23.53 17.28
CA ARG A 675 -16.24 -23.62 18.23
C ARG A 675 -15.18 -24.57 17.70
N PHE A 676 -13.91 -24.20 17.82
CA PHE A 676 -12.85 -25.19 17.77
C PHE A 676 -13.14 -26.28 18.82
N PRO A 677 -12.96 -27.57 18.50
CA PRO A 677 -13.14 -28.62 19.48
C PRO A 677 -12.25 -28.33 20.69
N LEU A 678 -12.81 -28.49 21.90
CA LEU A 678 -12.05 -28.33 23.12
C LEU A 678 -10.84 -29.29 23.09
N PRO A 679 -9.66 -28.85 23.54
CA PRO A 679 -8.50 -29.72 23.60
C PRO A 679 -8.79 -31.02 24.38
N ALA A 680 -8.20 -32.13 23.94
CA ALA A 680 -8.48 -33.46 24.51
C ALA A 680 -8.01 -33.63 25.97
N ASN A 681 -7.21 -32.70 26.49
CA ASN A 681 -6.61 -32.70 27.82
C ASN A 681 -7.43 -31.92 28.88
N ALA A 682 -8.73 -31.72 28.65
CA ALA A 682 -9.59 -31.04 29.62
C ALA A 682 -9.52 -31.70 31.02
N PRO A 683 -9.50 -30.91 32.11
CA PRO A 683 -9.48 -31.47 33.46
C PRO A 683 -10.79 -32.20 33.76
N THR A 684 -10.73 -33.23 34.61
CA THR A 684 -11.93 -33.88 35.13
C THR A 684 -12.59 -33.03 36.21
N GLU A 685 -13.89 -33.23 36.43
CA GLU A 685 -14.60 -32.64 37.55
C GLU A 685 -13.96 -33.03 38.89
N LEU A 686 -13.84 -32.07 39.80
CA LEU A 686 -13.22 -32.26 41.10
C LEU A 686 -14.20 -32.99 42.06
N SER A 687 -13.86 -34.23 42.40
CA SER A 687 -14.61 -35.01 43.39
C SER A 687 -14.18 -34.65 44.82
N ARG A 688 -14.96 -35.06 45.83
CA ARG A 688 -14.59 -34.86 47.24
C ARG A 688 -13.29 -35.60 47.60
N GLU A 689 -13.07 -36.78 47.01
CA GLU A 689 -11.91 -37.64 47.27
C GLU A 689 -10.62 -37.09 46.64
N SER A 690 -10.75 -36.30 45.57
CA SER A 690 -9.63 -35.71 44.83
C SER A 690 -9.38 -34.24 45.17
N ALA A 691 -10.26 -33.62 45.97
CA ALA A 691 -10.08 -32.28 46.50
C ALA A 691 -9.03 -32.27 47.61
N THR A 692 -8.15 -31.27 47.61
CA THR A 692 -7.25 -31.06 48.76
C THR A 692 -8.03 -30.61 49.99
N ARG A 693 -9.10 -29.83 49.79
CA ARG A 693 -9.99 -29.36 50.85
C ARG A 693 -11.42 -29.24 50.35
N VAL A 694 -12.38 -29.55 51.24
CA VAL A 694 -13.82 -29.38 51.04
C VAL A 694 -14.32 -28.41 52.12
N PHE A 695 -15.06 -27.40 51.73
CA PHE A 695 -15.61 -26.36 52.60
C PHE A 695 -17.13 -26.42 52.56
N LEU A 696 -17.72 -26.52 53.75
CA LEU A 696 -19.15 -26.39 53.94
C LEU A 696 -19.51 -24.91 54.23
N PRO A 697 -20.77 -24.51 54.04
CA PRO A 697 -21.24 -23.14 54.21
C PRO A 697 -20.89 -22.45 55.55
N ASP A 698 -20.69 -23.23 56.62
CA ASP A 698 -20.34 -22.78 57.97
C ASP A 698 -18.85 -22.95 58.32
N ASP A 699 -18.00 -23.33 57.36
CA ASP A 699 -16.57 -23.55 57.58
C ASP A 699 -15.86 -22.23 57.96
N PRO A 700 -15.15 -22.17 59.11
CA PRO A 700 -14.51 -20.95 59.59
C PRO A 700 -13.36 -20.46 58.70
N ALA A 701 -12.89 -21.27 57.75
CA ALA A 701 -11.89 -20.85 56.77
C ALA A 701 -12.48 -20.03 55.60
N LEU A 702 -13.81 -20.01 55.43
CA LEU A 702 -14.46 -19.16 54.45
C LEU A 702 -14.47 -17.71 54.91
N LYS A 703 -14.00 -16.81 54.05
CA LYS A 703 -13.96 -15.37 54.27
C LYS A 703 -14.94 -14.67 53.34
N PHE A 704 -15.34 -13.46 53.73
CA PHE A 704 -16.38 -12.71 53.04
C PHE A 704 -15.93 -11.28 52.76
N THR A 705 -16.33 -10.74 51.60
CA THR A 705 -16.34 -9.29 51.34
C THR A 705 -17.74 -8.85 50.94
N GLY A 706 -18.16 -7.67 51.40
CA GLY A 706 -19.55 -7.21 51.28
C GLY A 706 -20.48 -7.92 52.27
N SER A 707 -21.78 -7.58 52.22
CA SER A 707 -22.81 -8.10 53.13
C SER A 707 -23.87 -8.97 52.45
N GLY A 708 -23.67 -9.34 51.18
CA GLY A 708 -24.66 -10.04 50.38
C GLY A 708 -24.85 -11.52 50.74
N TRP A 709 -23.78 -12.22 51.14
CA TRP A 709 -23.82 -13.64 51.51
C TRP A 709 -24.20 -13.85 52.99
N LYS A 710 -25.21 -14.67 53.25
CA LYS A 710 -25.70 -14.99 54.60
C LYS A 710 -25.89 -16.50 54.78
N LEU A 711 -25.49 -17.01 55.94
CA LEU A 711 -25.73 -18.40 56.31
C LEU A 711 -27.19 -18.56 56.74
N GLU A 712 -27.98 -19.30 55.95
CA GLU A 712 -29.40 -19.54 56.18
C GLU A 712 -29.70 -21.02 55.97
N ASN A 713 -30.29 -21.69 56.97
CA ASN A 713 -30.69 -23.10 56.87
C ASN A 713 -29.57 -24.05 56.39
N GLY A 714 -28.32 -23.80 56.81
CA GLY A 714 -27.16 -24.64 56.48
C GLY A 714 -26.57 -24.40 55.08
N VAL A 715 -26.97 -23.34 54.38
CA VAL A 715 -26.42 -22.93 53.08
C VAL A 715 -26.07 -21.44 53.08
N LEU A 716 -25.15 -21.03 52.20
CA LEU A 716 -24.87 -19.61 52.01
C LEU A 716 -25.79 -19.07 50.91
N ARG A 717 -26.65 -18.11 51.25
CA ARG A 717 -27.56 -17.45 50.32
C ARG A 717 -27.12 -16.02 50.06
N HIS A 718 -27.07 -15.62 48.79
CA HIS A 718 -26.89 -14.24 48.37
C HIS A 718 -28.21 -13.67 47.86
N SER A 719 -28.52 -12.44 48.27
CA SER A 719 -29.61 -11.64 47.70
C SER A 719 -29.18 -10.17 47.58
N GLY A 720 -29.47 -9.54 46.44
CA GLY A 720 -29.16 -8.13 46.16
C GLY A 720 -28.33 -7.90 44.90
N HIS A 721 -28.13 -6.63 44.55
CA HIS A 721 -27.39 -6.23 43.34
C HIS A 721 -25.88 -6.05 43.58
N GLU A 722 -25.46 -5.77 44.81
CA GLU A 722 -24.04 -5.52 45.13
C GLU A 722 -23.21 -6.79 45.03
N GLU A 723 -22.03 -6.68 44.41
CA GLU A 723 -21.05 -7.76 44.38
C GLU A 723 -20.56 -8.07 45.80
N SER A 724 -20.67 -9.33 46.19
CA SER A 724 -20.16 -9.86 47.45
C SER A 724 -19.47 -11.19 47.17
N VAL A 725 -18.40 -11.48 47.90
CA VAL A 725 -17.50 -12.60 47.58
C VAL A 725 -17.38 -13.52 48.78
N VAL A 726 -17.52 -14.83 48.55
CA VAL A 726 -17.09 -15.88 49.48
C VAL A 726 -15.78 -16.44 48.96
N TYR A 727 -14.71 -16.39 49.77
CA TYR A 727 -13.38 -16.74 49.29
C TYR A 727 -12.53 -17.49 50.30
N ILE A 728 -11.51 -18.15 49.77
CA ILE A 728 -10.42 -18.82 50.48
C ILE A 728 -9.14 -18.08 50.15
N ASP A 729 -8.33 -17.73 51.14
CA ASP A 729 -7.07 -17.00 50.97
C ASP A 729 -5.84 -17.76 51.50
N GLY A 730 -4.68 -17.12 51.43
CA GLY A 730 -3.42 -17.71 51.88
C GLY A 730 -2.84 -18.75 50.92
N LEU A 731 -3.30 -18.77 49.67
CA LEU A 731 -2.80 -19.68 48.65
C LEU A 731 -1.52 -19.13 48.00
N ASN A 732 -0.75 -20.03 47.39
CA ASN A 732 0.36 -19.69 46.51
C ASN A 732 0.36 -20.67 45.32
N ALA A 733 -0.72 -20.65 44.54
CA ALA A 733 -1.05 -21.70 43.60
C ALA A 733 -0.76 -21.29 42.15
N LEU A 734 0.16 -21.99 41.49
CA LEU A 734 0.36 -21.88 40.03
C LEU A 734 -0.71 -22.67 39.26
N GLU A 735 -1.19 -23.77 39.83
CA GLU A 735 -2.32 -24.53 39.30
C GLU A 735 -3.40 -24.66 40.37
N PHE A 736 -4.66 -24.68 39.96
CA PHE A 736 -5.76 -24.89 40.87
C PHE A 736 -6.98 -25.49 40.16
N ASP A 737 -7.82 -26.20 40.91
CA ASP A 737 -9.22 -26.41 40.57
C ASP A 737 -10.06 -25.76 41.68
N LEU A 738 -10.98 -24.86 41.32
CA LEU A 738 -12.01 -24.32 42.19
C LEU A 738 -13.35 -24.87 41.72
N TRP A 739 -14.00 -25.68 42.54
CA TRP A 739 -15.31 -26.25 42.26
C TRP A 739 -16.32 -25.72 43.28
N ALA A 740 -17.53 -25.41 42.83
CA ALA A 740 -18.63 -24.99 43.70
C ALA A 740 -19.95 -25.63 43.25
N GLN A 741 -20.78 -26.04 44.20
CA GLN A 741 -22.17 -26.40 43.95
C GLN A 741 -23.06 -25.20 44.24
N VAL A 742 -23.69 -24.68 43.18
CA VAL A 742 -24.49 -23.46 43.24
C VAL A 742 -25.86 -23.69 42.63
N GLU A 743 -26.86 -23.00 43.16
CA GLU A 743 -28.15 -22.76 42.53
C GLU A 743 -28.29 -21.25 42.31
N ALA A 744 -28.61 -20.82 41.10
CA ALA A 744 -28.71 -19.40 40.78
C ALA A 744 -29.80 -19.16 39.73
N LYS A 745 -30.40 -17.98 39.78
CA LYS A 745 -31.46 -17.60 38.84
C LYS A 745 -30.93 -16.95 37.56
N GLN A 746 -29.83 -16.20 37.66
CA GLN A 746 -29.32 -15.38 36.57
C GLN A 746 -27.89 -15.72 36.16
N ASP A 747 -26.99 -16.01 37.11
CA ASP A 747 -25.58 -16.23 36.80
C ASP A 747 -24.87 -17.05 37.88
N GLY A 748 -23.77 -17.68 37.48
CA GLY A 748 -22.82 -18.31 38.38
C GLY A 748 -21.42 -17.79 38.09
N ILE A 749 -20.72 -17.27 39.11
CA ILE A 749 -19.45 -16.59 38.91
C ILE A 749 -18.39 -17.20 39.84
N LEU A 750 -17.30 -17.68 39.25
CA LEU A 750 -16.11 -18.15 39.95
C LEU A 750 -14.94 -17.22 39.68
N GLY A 751 -14.12 -16.96 40.69
CA GLY A 751 -12.98 -16.05 40.63
C GLY A 751 -11.70 -16.66 41.21
N ALA A 752 -10.58 -16.29 40.62
CA ALA A 752 -9.25 -16.56 41.16
C ALA A 752 -8.39 -15.28 41.09
N PHE A 753 -7.83 -14.86 42.22
CA PHE A 753 -7.25 -13.53 42.39
C PHE A 753 -5.80 -13.56 42.86
N LEU A 754 -5.02 -12.60 42.37
CA LEU A 754 -3.63 -12.40 42.73
C LEU A 754 -3.48 -11.80 44.13
N LEU A 755 -2.29 -11.92 44.74
CA LEU A 755 -2.00 -11.35 46.06
C LEU A 755 -2.16 -9.82 46.07
N GLY A 756 -1.78 -9.14 44.99
CA GLY A 756 -1.83 -7.68 44.86
C GLY A 756 -3.20 -7.09 44.57
N THR A 757 -4.23 -7.91 44.36
CA THR A 757 -5.54 -7.45 43.89
C THR A 757 -6.32 -6.79 45.03
N PRO A 758 -6.59 -5.47 44.97
CA PRO A 758 -7.13 -4.72 46.11
C PRO A 758 -8.62 -5.01 46.36
N GLN A 759 -9.38 -5.27 45.30
CA GLN A 759 -10.81 -5.57 45.35
C GLN A 759 -11.11 -6.78 44.48
N MET A 760 -11.76 -7.80 45.05
CA MET A 760 -12.24 -8.96 44.30
C MET A 760 -13.60 -8.64 43.71
N ASN A 761 -13.69 -8.55 42.39
CA ASN A 761 -14.92 -8.31 41.64
C ASN A 761 -14.89 -9.09 40.33
N ALA A 762 -16.01 -9.14 39.62
CA ALA A 762 -16.14 -9.93 38.39
C ALA A 762 -15.45 -9.27 37.17
N GLY A 763 -14.62 -8.23 37.38
CA GLY A 763 -13.88 -7.50 36.35
C GLY A 763 -12.36 -7.77 36.30
N VAL A 764 -11.79 -8.44 37.31
CA VAL A 764 -10.32 -8.48 37.52
C VAL A 764 -9.78 -9.90 37.67
N ASP A 765 -8.51 -10.11 37.28
CA ASP A 765 -7.80 -11.39 37.30
C ASP A 765 -8.52 -12.52 36.55
N TYR A 766 -8.79 -13.67 37.18
CA TYR A 766 -9.36 -14.83 36.50
C TYR A 766 -10.84 -15.00 36.88
N ILE A 767 -11.75 -14.61 35.99
CA ILE A 767 -13.19 -14.75 36.22
C ILE A 767 -13.79 -15.72 35.21
N ALA A 768 -14.56 -16.68 35.71
CA ALA A 768 -15.46 -17.49 34.90
C ALA A 768 -16.90 -17.09 35.18
N PHE A 769 -17.59 -16.68 34.11
CA PHE A 769 -19.02 -16.38 34.12
C PHE A 769 -19.76 -17.53 33.45
N VAL A 770 -20.77 -18.06 34.14
CA VAL A 770 -21.83 -18.86 33.54
C VAL A 770 -23.08 -17.99 33.51
N GLY A 771 -23.47 -17.55 32.30
CA GLY A 771 -24.63 -16.68 32.10
C GLY A 771 -25.96 -17.41 32.31
N GLY A 772 -27.08 -16.68 32.35
CA GLY A 772 -28.42 -17.25 32.55
C GLY A 772 -29.52 -16.40 31.90
N TYR A 773 -30.75 -16.43 32.43
CA TYR A 773 -31.89 -15.75 31.79
C TYR A 773 -31.66 -14.23 31.63
N GLY A 774 -31.41 -13.80 30.39
CA GLY A 774 -31.20 -12.40 29.99
C GLY A 774 -29.75 -12.08 29.63
N ASN A 775 -29.49 -11.83 28.33
CA ASN A 775 -28.30 -11.25 27.64
C ASN A 775 -26.85 -11.54 28.14
N THR A 776 -26.63 -12.40 29.13
CA THR A 776 -25.30 -12.74 29.67
C THR A 776 -24.81 -14.03 29.03
N ILE A 777 -23.66 -13.97 28.37
CA ILE A 777 -23.05 -15.14 27.71
C ILE A 777 -22.04 -15.78 28.66
N THR A 778 -21.99 -17.11 28.70
CA THR A 778 -20.96 -17.85 29.45
C THR A 778 -19.59 -17.59 28.84
N ARG A 779 -18.64 -17.05 29.61
CA ARG A 779 -17.32 -16.65 29.10
C ARG A 779 -16.30 -16.53 30.22
N PHE A 780 -15.02 -16.43 29.86
CA PHE A 780 -14.02 -15.92 30.78
C PHE A 780 -13.94 -14.40 30.72
N ARG A 781 -13.55 -13.80 31.84
CA ARG A 781 -12.92 -12.49 31.86
C ARG A 781 -11.55 -12.63 32.51
N LEU A 782 -10.51 -12.65 31.69
CA LEU A 782 -9.11 -12.80 32.11
C LEU A 782 -8.41 -11.44 32.06
N PHE A 783 -8.06 -10.89 33.22
CA PHE A 783 -7.43 -9.58 33.40
C PHE A 783 -8.19 -8.45 32.67
N GLY A 784 -9.53 -8.46 32.81
CA GLY A 784 -10.43 -7.49 32.18
C GLY A 784 -10.75 -7.77 30.71
N ARG A 785 -10.18 -8.83 30.11
CA ARG A 785 -10.43 -9.23 28.71
C ARG A 785 -11.44 -10.36 28.66
N GLU A 786 -12.45 -10.24 27.80
CA GLU A 786 -13.43 -11.30 27.58
C GLU A 786 -12.84 -12.36 26.63
N GLU A 787 -12.80 -13.61 27.07
CA GLU A 787 -12.17 -14.72 26.35
C GLU A 787 -13.13 -15.93 26.28
N GLY A 788 -13.31 -16.48 25.08
CA GLY A 788 -14.27 -17.55 24.78
C GLY A 788 -15.75 -17.11 24.86
N ASP A 789 -16.64 -17.94 24.32
CA ASP A 789 -18.10 -17.81 24.44
C ASP A 789 -18.74 -19.20 24.50
N GLY A 790 -19.61 -19.43 25.49
CA GLY A 790 -20.26 -20.67 25.88
C GLY A 790 -21.77 -20.60 25.69
N GLU A 791 -22.39 -21.66 25.18
CA GLU A 791 -23.85 -21.76 25.00
C GLU A 791 -24.54 -22.34 26.24
N VAL A 792 -23.74 -22.91 27.15
CA VAL A 792 -24.24 -23.42 28.42
C VAL A 792 -24.64 -22.25 29.28
N MET A 793 -25.83 -22.33 29.86
CA MET A 793 -26.41 -21.29 30.70
C MET A 793 -26.84 -21.91 32.03
N MET A 794 -26.84 -21.12 33.09
CA MET A 794 -27.46 -21.46 34.37
C MET A 794 -28.95 -21.71 34.14
N THR A 795 -29.43 -22.85 34.62
CA THR A 795 -30.85 -23.21 34.63
C THR A 795 -31.37 -23.33 36.06
N PRO A 796 -32.70 -23.31 36.29
CA PRO A 796 -33.23 -23.54 37.63
C PRO A 796 -32.79 -24.90 38.19
N GLY A 797 -32.21 -24.91 39.38
CA GLY A 797 -31.73 -26.10 40.07
C GLY A 797 -30.26 -26.01 40.49
N LYS A 798 -29.75 -27.10 41.06
CA LYS A 798 -28.36 -27.20 41.51
C LYS A 798 -27.45 -27.57 40.33
N HIS A 799 -26.41 -26.79 40.15
CA HIS A 799 -25.34 -27.02 39.18
C HIS A 799 -23.99 -27.13 39.86
N SER A 800 -23.07 -27.87 39.25
CA SER A 800 -21.65 -27.80 39.62
C SER A 800 -20.89 -26.91 38.65
N LEU A 801 -20.14 -25.95 39.19
CA LEU A 801 -19.27 -25.07 38.42
C LEU A 801 -17.83 -25.33 38.82
N GLN A 802 -16.92 -25.39 37.85
CA GLN A 802 -15.49 -25.50 38.15
C GLN A 802 -14.62 -24.63 37.26
N LEU A 803 -13.85 -23.76 37.88
CA LEU A 803 -12.77 -22.99 37.26
C LEU A 803 -11.45 -23.69 37.54
N SER A 804 -10.74 -24.11 36.49
CA SER A 804 -9.45 -24.79 36.63
C SER A 804 -8.35 -24.05 35.88
N ARG A 805 -7.14 -24.09 36.43
CA ARG A 805 -5.92 -23.60 35.80
C ARG A 805 -4.86 -24.70 35.82
N ARG A 806 -4.42 -25.17 34.66
CA ARG A 806 -3.42 -26.25 34.52
C ARG A 806 -2.56 -26.08 33.29
N GLY A 807 -1.26 -26.34 33.39
CA GLY A 807 -0.37 -26.37 32.21
C GLY A 807 -0.32 -25.07 31.41
N GLY A 808 -0.64 -23.93 32.02
CA GLY A 808 -0.78 -22.65 31.32
C GLY A 808 -2.10 -22.45 30.57
N GLU A 809 -3.14 -23.20 30.94
CA GLU A 809 -4.47 -23.15 30.35
C GLU A 809 -5.51 -22.90 31.45
N VAL A 810 -6.63 -22.27 31.07
CA VAL A 810 -7.79 -22.00 31.94
C VAL A 810 -9.02 -22.71 31.37
N TRP A 811 -9.77 -23.38 32.24
CA TRP A 811 -10.88 -24.24 31.89
C TRP A 811 -12.10 -23.93 32.75
N LEU A 812 -13.29 -23.94 32.13
CA LEU A 812 -14.57 -23.87 32.82
C LEU A 812 -15.34 -25.16 32.55
N LEU A 813 -15.74 -25.82 33.62
CA LEU A 813 -16.66 -26.95 33.57
C LEU A 813 -18.00 -26.57 34.20
N VAL A 814 -19.08 -27.07 33.60
CA VAL A 814 -20.45 -26.99 34.13
C VAL A 814 -21.02 -28.39 34.12
N ASP A 815 -21.51 -28.86 35.28
CA ASP A 815 -22.06 -30.21 35.46
C ASP A 815 -21.10 -31.31 34.96
N GLY A 816 -19.82 -31.13 35.29
CA GLY A 816 -18.72 -32.03 34.94
C GLY A 816 -18.29 -32.04 33.48
N LYS A 817 -18.90 -31.20 32.62
CA LYS A 817 -18.54 -31.09 31.20
C LYS A 817 -17.71 -29.83 30.97
N PRO A 818 -16.58 -29.91 30.23
CA PRO A 818 -15.84 -28.71 29.85
C PRO A 818 -16.66 -27.90 28.83
N VAL A 819 -16.83 -26.61 29.10
CA VAL A 819 -17.65 -25.70 28.29
C VAL A 819 -16.85 -24.53 27.72
N LEU A 820 -15.75 -24.16 28.37
CA LEU A 820 -14.81 -23.15 27.88
C LEU A 820 -13.36 -23.56 28.11
N TYR A 821 -12.50 -23.06 27.24
CA TYR A 821 -11.05 -23.19 27.26
C TYR A 821 -10.43 -21.86 26.83
N ALA A 822 -9.35 -21.44 27.48
CA ALA A 822 -8.51 -20.34 27.06
C ALA A 822 -7.05 -20.59 27.47
N ALA A 823 -6.10 -20.04 26.73
CA ALA A 823 -4.71 -19.98 27.19
C ALA A 823 -4.60 -18.99 28.36
N ASP A 824 -3.80 -19.33 29.38
CA ASP A 824 -3.57 -18.43 30.50
C ASP A 824 -2.67 -17.27 30.06
N PRO A 825 -3.12 -16.00 30.17
CA PRO A 825 -2.29 -14.84 29.83
C PRO A 825 -1.14 -14.60 30.82
N ASN A 826 -1.14 -15.23 32.00
CA ASN A 826 -0.09 -15.07 33.00
C ASN A 826 0.24 -16.37 33.77
N PRO A 827 0.72 -17.43 33.08
CA PRO A 827 0.87 -18.80 33.63
C PRO A 827 1.88 -18.95 34.76
N LYS A 828 2.73 -17.94 34.99
CA LYS A 828 3.78 -17.96 36.01
C LYS A 828 3.39 -17.20 37.28
N GLN A 829 2.27 -16.49 37.27
CA GLN A 829 1.83 -15.70 38.42
C GLN A 829 1.00 -16.57 39.37
N PRO A 830 1.38 -16.74 40.65
CA PRO A 830 0.59 -17.52 41.59
C PRO A 830 -0.68 -16.78 42.01
N VAL A 831 -1.76 -17.54 42.13
CA VAL A 831 -3.04 -17.10 42.70
C VAL A 831 -2.99 -17.25 44.21
N ASN A 832 -3.53 -16.24 44.91
CA ASN A 832 -3.58 -16.21 46.37
C ASN A 832 -4.98 -16.48 46.93
N ARG A 833 -6.03 -16.18 46.15
CA ARG A 833 -7.42 -16.30 46.58
C ARG A 833 -8.28 -16.99 45.53
N LEU A 834 -9.16 -17.87 45.97
CA LEU A 834 -10.18 -18.54 45.14
C LEU A 834 -11.56 -18.21 45.69
N ALA A 835 -12.54 -17.94 44.84
CA ALA A 835 -13.79 -17.35 45.29
C ALA A 835 -15.02 -17.68 44.44
N VAL A 836 -16.18 -17.61 45.09
CA VAL A 836 -17.51 -17.56 44.47
C VAL A 836 -18.04 -16.13 44.63
N ILE A 837 -18.50 -15.52 43.54
CA ILE A 837 -18.98 -14.14 43.52
C ILE A 837 -20.50 -14.14 43.35
N GLY A 838 -21.20 -13.43 44.24
CA GLY A 838 -22.63 -13.17 44.14
C GLY A 838 -22.90 -11.70 43.90
N GLY A 839 -23.94 -11.40 43.13
CA GLY A 839 -24.27 -10.03 42.72
C GLY A 839 -25.38 -9.99 41.68
N TYR A 840 -25.57 -8.82 41.07
CA TYR A 840 -26.40 -8.60 39.87
C TYR A 840 -27.89 -8.97 39.99
N GLY A 841 -28.41 -9.23 41.20
CA GLY A 841 -29.80 -9.67 41.40
C GLY A 841 -30.00 -11.18 41.18
N GLY A 842 -28.92 -11.96 41.20
CA GLY A 842 -28.90 -13.36 40.79
C GLY A 842 -29.51 -14.38 41.75
N ASP A 843 -29.94 -13.99 42.96
CA ASP A 843 -30.50 -14.86 44.02
C ASP A 843 -29.80 -16.23 44.08
N GLN A 844 -28.57 -16.25 44.59
CA GLN A 844 -27.70 -17.42 44.54
C GLN A 844 -27.69 -18.20 45.85
N VAL A 845 -27.55 -19.53 45.77
CA VAL A 845 -27.39 -20.43 46.90
C VAL A 845 -26.14 -21.28 46.68
N LEU A 846 -25.22 -21.23 47.64
CA LEU A 846 -23.96 -21.97 47.64
C LEU A 846 -24.04 -23.10 48.68
N TYR A 847 -23.87 -24.33 48.22
CA TYR A 847 -23.98 -25.54 49.03
C TYR A 847 -22.63 -26.09 49.49
N GLU A 848 -21.60 -25.96 48.66
CA GLU A 848 -20.28 -26.56 48.91
C GLU A 848 -19.23 -25.92 48.01
N ILE A 849 -18.01 -25.73 48.53
CA ILE A 849 -16.83 -25.39 47.75
C ILE A 849 -15.81 -26.52 47.91
N ARG A 850 -15.15 -26.90 46.81
CA ARG A 850 -13.98 -27.79 46.82
C ARG A 850 -12.83 -27.09 46.13
N ILE A 851 -11.63 -27.28 46.64
CA ILE A 851 -10.43 -26.82 45.95
C ILE A 851 -9.43 -27.96 45.81
N ARG A 852 -8.65 -27.91 44.73
CA ARG A 852 -7.38 -28.62 44.61
C ARG A 852 -6.30 -27.60 44.31
N VAL A 853 -5.32 -27.51 45.20
CA VAL A 853 -4.08 -26.74 44.99
C VAL A 853 -2.90 -27.69 45.21
N PRO A 854 -1.91 -27.77 44.30
CA PRO A 854 -0.75 -28.66 44.44
C PRO A 854 0.10 -28.41 45.69
#